data_AF-A0A3D4X472-F1
#
_entry.id   AF-A0A3D4X472-F1
#
_cell.length_a   1.000
_cell.length_b   1.000
_cell.length_c   1.000
_cell.angle_alpha   90.00
_cell.angle_beta   90.00
_cell.angle_gamma   90.00
#
_symmetry.space_group_name_H-M   'P 1'
#
loop_
_entity.id
_entity.type
_entity.pdbx_description
1 polymer ?
#
loop_
_entity_poly.entity_id
_entity_poly.type
_entity_poly.pdbx_seq_one_letter_code
_entity_poly.pdbx_strand_id
1 'polypeptide(L)'
;MSGKRAAAKKRIYTSFGAAVAALGAAILIGVIGGKVTALPERVPTAGDSFALTAAPSTWTGQEHYLAAGGYQGGAAITYLKFDVTLPDDRLPRRAWLWLGVDREPLPELVELTRVPDTSWQETTLTAATAPRLGDVVAAVFPQSDAQAIAFDVSKVIRASGVYAFAVTAPTSTEFARFVAREAIASLTGAPTITLEWSTSPLEDPTATVTPTAVLDAPTFTPSPRETVAPPVVSPWPSAPPSIIASASASASATTSAVPSTSDTPVPPTDSPSPTPPALPPPPPPPVLPPSPEPPSPTASPPAASPTAGPTGSPTASPTPTSAPQPPLDCVAGKLLVPSCGALWGVAPGAHTSQDRVEALADFEKLADKPQLIYHAYHRGAQLFPTKAQIELARDPANPRVLFLNWKPQGATWRAIANGHRETDAFLDRLSEHIKATFPEQFFFTVHHEPENDVDPKAASGMTAKDYAAAYRYVVKRLRANGVTNFVSTMCYMAYVPWNTSSWFDELYPGDDVVDWVAWDIYAHSEPGYGFGDFAEMMNRRSGNKPGWPGFYNWAARTFPDKPLMVAEWGVWYSDRNPAHQQAFFESARLQLELFPRVKAYVYFETPDAEGKDSRVHHTKTGLRSFQQFSGHPAFDVKLLSRRQGNGREESPWSTAPTPRPSRLS
;
A
#
# COMPACT_ATOMS: atom_id res chain seq x y z
N MET A 1 -16.89 15.06 61.58
CA MET A 1 -18.05 15.88 61.14
C MET A 1 -17.81 16.36 59.72
N SER A 2 -18.85 16.48 58.89
CA SER A 2 -18.93 17.04 57.51
C SER A 2 -17.65 17.09 56.63
N GLY A 3 -17.57 16.46 55.46
CA GLY A 3 -18.60 15.77 54.67
C GLY A 3 -19.24 16.67 53.59
N LYS A 4 -18.57 16.83 52.43
CA LYS A 4 -19.21 17.21 51.16
C LYS A 4 -18.74 16.30 50.04
N ARG A 5 -19.70 15.73 49.31
CA ARG A 5 -19.50 14.76 48.23
C ARG A 5 -19.13 15.47 46.92
N ALA A 6 -18.10 14.99 46.23
CA ALA A 6 -17.91 15.30 44.81
C ALA A 6 -18.88 14.43 43.99
N ALA A 7 -19.70 15.07 43.13
CA ALA A 7 -20.67 14.36 42.32
C ALA A 7 -20.01 13.77 41.06
N ALA A 8 -19.65 12.50 41.10
CA ALA A 8 -19.25 11.76 39.91
C ALA A 8 -20.46 11.66 38.95
N LYS A 9 -20.36 12.27 37.75
CA LYS A 9 -21.32 12.05 36.67
C LYS A 9 -21.16 10.64 36.10
N LYS A 10 -21.75 9.67 36.80
CA LYS A 10 -21.92 8.30 36.32
C LYS A 10 -22.82 8.35 35.08
N ARG A 11 -22.24 8.21 33.87
CA ARG A 11 -23.03 7.92 32.66
C ARG A 11 -23.61 6.52 32.84
N ILE A 12 -24.86 6.48 33.25
CA ILE A 12 -25.64 5.24 33.33
C ILE A 12 -25.94 4.84 31.89
N TYR A 13 -25.38 3.73 31.44
CA TYR A 13 -25.90 3.02 30.27
C TYR A 13 -27.26 2.45 30.66
N THR A 14 -28.33 3.21 30.42
CA THR A 14 -29.70 2.69 30.49
C THR A 14 -29.90 1.70 29.36
N SER A 15 -29.86 0.43 29.74
CA SER A 15 -30.32 -0.74 28.98
C SER A 15 -31.53 -0.45 28.09
N PHE A 16 -31.34 -0.49 26.78
CA PHE A 16 -32.45 -0.51 25.82
C PHE A 16 -32.98 -1.93 25.63
N GLY A 17 -33.62 -2.45 26.68
CA GLY A 17 -34.41 -3.67 26.61
C GLY A 17 -35.83 -3.37 26.16
N ALA A 18 -36.07 -3.14 24.87
CA ALA A 18 -37.41 -3.00 24.28
C ALA A 18 -37.42 -3.07 22.74
N ALA A 19 -36.90 -4.16 22.14
CA ALA A 19 -37.06 -4.44 20.70
C ALA A 19 -37.00 -5.95 20.38
N VAL A 20 -37.66 -6.79 21.18
CA VAL A 20 -37.89 -8.21 20.83
C VAL A 20 -39.19 -8.32 20.05
N ALA A 21 -39.12 -8.23 18.72
CA ALA A 21 -40.03 -8.88 17.76
C ALA A 21 -39.62 -8.54 16.32
N ALA A 22 -39.89 -9.47 15.39
CA ALA A 22 -39.78 -9.31 13.94
C ALA A 22 -38.38 -9.00 13.37
N LEU A 23 -37.58 -10.05 13.13
CA LEU A 23 -36.61 -10.08 12.02
C LEU A 23 -36.41 -11.51 11.48
N GLY A 24 -37.54 -12.16 11.16
CA GLY A 24 -37.57 -13.22 10.16
C GLY A 24 -37.98 -12.63 8.81
N ALA A 25 -37.12 -12.77 7.80
CA ALA A 25 -37.39 -12.46 6.38
C ALA A 25 -38.05 -11.09 6.07
N ALA A 26 -37.24 -10.02 6.00
CA ALA A 26 -37.63 -8.77 5.36
C ALA A 26 -37.34 -8.81 3.83
N ILE A 27 -38.18 -9.52 3.07
CA ILE A 27 -38.15 -9.48 1.60
C ILE A 27 -38.84 -8.18 1.14
N LEU A 28 -38.05 -7.19 0.74
CA LEU A 28 -38.58 -5.94 0.17
C LEU A 28 -38.62 -6.02 -1.36
N ILE A 29 -39.82 -6.20 -1.93
CA ILE A 29 -40.05 -6.16 -3.38
C ILE A 29 -40.26 -4.70 -3.80
N GLY A 30 -39.26 -4.10 -4.43
CA GLY A 30 -39.39 -2.78 -5.07
C GLY A 30 -40.06 -2.91 -6.44
N VAL A 31 -41.29 -2.42 -6.59
CA VAL A 31 -41.98 -2.34 -7.89
C VAL A 31 -41.88 -0.91 -8.44
N ILE A 32 -41.00 -0.70 -9.41
CA ILE A 32 -41.01 0.47 -10.29
C ILE A 32 -41.07 -0.04 -11.73
N GLY A 33 -42.14 0.27 -12.45
CA GLY A 33 -42.24 -0.04 -13.90
C GLY A 33 -42.38 -1.52 -14.26
N GLY A 34 -42.89 -2.38 -13.38
CA GLY A 34 -43.27 -3.77 -13.71
C GLY A 34 -42.13 -4.77 -13.94
N LYS A 35 -40.86 -4.35 -13.93
CA LYS A 35 -39.69 -5.24 -13.90
C LYS A 35 -39.19 -5.37 -12.45
N VAL A 36 -39.38 -6.54 -11.85
CA VAL A 36 -38.79 -6.85 -10.52
C VAL A 36 -37.27 -6.96 -10.70
N THR A 37 -36.52 -5.97 -10.24
CA THR A 37 -35.07 -6.13 -10.06
C THR A 37 -34.84 -7.10 -8.92
N ALA A 38 -34.17 -8.22 -9.20
CA ALA A 38 -33.69 -9.13 -8.18
C ALA A 38 -32.81 -8.36 -7.18
N LEU A 39 -32.98 -8.64 -5.89
CA LEU A 39 -32.12 -8.06 -4.84
C LEU A 39 -30.66 -8.50 -5.08
N PRO A 40 -29.66 -7.66 -4.74
CA PRO A 40 -28.26 -8.05 -4.81
C PRO A 40 -28.03 -9.30 -3.97
N GLU A 41 -27.38 -10.30 -4.56
CA GLU A 41 -27.01 -11.52 -3.86
C GLU A 41 -25.93 -11.20 -2.82
N ARG A 42 -26.03 -11.79 -1.63
CA ARG A 42 -25.12 -11.52 -0.51
C ARG A 42 -24.30 -12.76 -0.19
N VAL A 43 -22.98 -12.63 -0.26
CA VAL A 43 -22.02 -13.64 0.19
C VAL A 43 -21.43 -13.16 1.52
N PRO A 44 -21.79 -13.76 2.67
CA PRO A 44 -21.18 -13.42 3.95
C PRO A 44 -19.73 -13.90 4.00
N THR A 45 -18.92 -13.32 4.90
CA THR A 45 -17.57 -13.84 5.17
C THR A 45 -17.60 -15.28 5.69
N ALA A 46 -16.80 -16.14 5.08
CA ALA A 46 -16.52 -17.51 5.50
C ALA A 46 -15.52 -17.54 6.66
N GLY A 47 -14.75 -16.47 6.86
CA GLY A 47 -13.96 -16.25 8.07
C GLY A 47 -13.15 -14.97 8.05
N ASP A 48 -12.98 -14.37 9.22
CA ASP A 48 -12.36 -13.07 9.44
C ASP A 48 -11.60 -13.01 10.77
N SER A 49 -10.42 -12.40 10.75
CA SER A 49 -9.52 -12.30 11.90
C SER A 49 -8.54 -11.15 11.65
N PHE A 50 -7.72 -10.75 12.62
CA PHE A 50 -6.69 -9.72 12.40
C PHE A 50 -5.35 -10.01 13.08
N ALA A 51 -4.27 -9.92 12.30
CA ALA A 51 -2.91 -10.06 12.80
C ALA A 51 -2.47 -8.79 13.54
N LEU A 52 -1.70 -8.95 14.62
CA LEU A 52 -1.06 -7.86 15.37
C LEU A 52 0.46 -8.05 15.32
N THR A 53 1.19 -7.26 14.53
CA THR A 53 2.64 -7.47 14.35
C THR A 53 3.43 -7.21 15.64
N ALA A 54 2.96 -6.29 16.48
CA ALA A 54 3.51 -6.00 17.80
C ALA A 54 3.20 -7.09 18.85
N ALA A 55 2.25 -7.99 18.59
CA ALA A 55 1.86 -9.11 19.45
C ALA A 55 1.71 -10.39 18.60
N PRO A 56 2.81 -10.91 18.02
CA PRO A 56 2.73 -11.77 16.83
C PRO A 56 2.18 -13.18 17.07
N SER A 57 2.05 -13.60 18.33
CA SER A 57 1.42 -14.86 18.74
C SER A 57 -0.03 -14.68 19.24
N THR A 58 -0.56 -13.45 19.28
CA THR A 58 -1.94 -13.20 19.66
C THR A 58 -2.88 -13.66 18.54
N TRP A 59 -3.80 -14.54 18.90
CA TRP A 59 -4.93 -14.96 18.08
C TRP A 59 -6.14 -14.09 18.39
N THR A 60 -6.87 -13.67 17.36
CA THR A 60 -7.96 -12.68 17.44
C THR A 60 -9.28 -13.15 16.81
N GLY A 61 -9.35 -14.38 16.27
CA GLY A 61 -10.54 -14.95 15.59
C GLY A 61 -11.72 -15.30 16.50
N GLN A 62 -11.86 -14.61 17.63
CA GLN A 62 -13.05 -14.60 18.51
C GLN A 62 -13.45 -13.17 18.93
N GLU A 63 -12.70 -12.16 18.49
CA GLU A 63 -13.00 -10.76 18.78
C GLU A 63 -14.23 -10.29 17.99
N HIS A 64 -15.11 -9.53 18.62
CA HIS A 64 -16.32 -9.00 17.98
C HIS A 64 -16.05 -7.83 17.00
N TYR A 65 -14.78 -7.53 16.71
CA TYR A 65 -14.34 -6.46 15.83
C TYR A 65 -13.07 -6.85 15.09
N LEU A 66 -12.82 -6.20 13.96
CA LEU A 66 -11.61 -6.32 13.15
C LEU A 66 -10.82 -5.01 13.23
N ALA A 67 -9.49 -5.06 13.07
CA ALA A 67 -8.63 -3.88 13.16
C ALA A 67 -7.66 -3.76 11.96
N ALA A 68 -7.49 -2.53 11.46
CA ALA A 68 -6.59 -2.23 10.34
C ALA A 68 -5.89 -0.87 10.55
N GLY A 69 -4.56 -0.83 10.56
CA GLY A 69 -3.75 0.38 10.78
C GLY A 69 -2.73 0.24 11.90
N GLY A 70 -2.30 1.35 12.49
CA GLY A 70 -1.25 1.40 13.51
C GLY A 70 -1.68 0.86 14.86
N TYR A 71 -0.91 -0.08 15.40
CA TYR A 71 -1.19 -0.70 16.71
C TYR A 71 0.10 -0.91 17.52
N GLN A 72 0.21 -0.21 18.65
CA GLN A 72 1.33 -0.32 19.60
C GLN A 72 2.72 -0.21 18.97
N GLY A 73 2.89 0.68 17.98
CA GLY A 73 4.15 0.84 17.23
C GLY A 73 4.36 -0.18 16.11
N GLY A 74 3.46 -1.14 15.94
CA GLY A 74 3.36 -2.01 14.77
C GLY A 74 2.04 -1.81 14.02
N ALA A 75 1.53 -2.90 13.46
CA ALA A 75 0.38 -2.93 12.57
C ALA A 75 -0.69 -3.91 13.10
N ALA A 76 -1.95 -3.50 12.96
CA ALA A 76 -3.11 -4.38 12.91
C ALA A 76 -3.50 -4.57 11.44
N ILE A 77 -3.72 -5.82 11.02
CA ILE A 77 -4.04 -6.17 9.63
C ILE A 77 -5.19 -7.17 9.66
N THR A 78 -6.35 -6.76 9.15
CA THR A 78 -7.53 -7.63 9.04
C THR A 78 -7.35 -8.57 7.85
N TYR A 79 -7.75 -9.83 7.99
CA TYR A 79 -7.84 -10.84 6.94
C TYR A 79 -9.29 -11.30 6.80
N LEU A 80 -9.77 -11.43 5.57
CA LEU A 80 -11.16 -11.77 5.21
C LEU A 80 -11.17 -12.89 4.18
N LYS A 81 -12.08 -13.86 4.30
CA LYS A 81 -12.23 -14.96 3.34
C LYS A 81 -13.69 -15.14 2.95
N PHE A 82 -13.95 -15.35 1.66
CA PHE A 82 -15.30 -15.51 1.10
C PHE A 82 -15.35 -16.69 0.13
N ASP A 83 -16.37 -17.53 0.27
CA ASP A 83 -16.68 -18.60 -0.66
C ASP A 83 -17.75 -18.10 -1.65
N VAL A 84 -17.30 -17.66 -2.83
CA VAL A 84 -18.19 -17.04 -3.83
C VAL A 84 -18.63 -18.10 -4.83
N THR A 85 -19.94 -18.21 -5.06
CA THR A 85 -20.52 -18.99 -6.16
C THR A 85 -21.16 -18.03 -7.15
N LEU A 86 -20.88 -18.20 -8.45
CA LEU A 86 -21.53 -17.45 -9.53
C LEU A 86 -22.44 -18.39 -10.33
N PRO A 87 -23.75 -18.11 -10.46
CA PRO A 87 -24.67 -18.93 -11.23
C PRO A 87 -24.28 -18.95 -12.72
N ASP A 88 -24.25 -20.15 -13.31
CA ASP A 88 -23.91 -20.41 -14.72
C ASP A 88 -22.60 -19.74 -15.21
N ASP A 89 -21.62 -19.58 -14.31
CA ASP A 89 -20.37 -18.81 -14.50
C ASP A 89 -20.59 -17.38 -15.05
N ARG A 90 -21.79 -16.83 -14.83
CA ARG A 90 -22.13 -15.47 -15.20
C ARG A 90 -21.28 -14.49 -14.41
N LEU A 91 -20.73 -13.49 -15.11
CA LEU A 91 -20.03 -12.39 -14.46
C LEU A 91 -21.04 -11.41 -13.82
N PRO A 92 -20.84 -11.00 -12.55
CA PRO A 92 -21.63 -9.93 -11.95
C PRO A 92 -21.34 -8.60 -12.67
N ARG A 93 -22.37 -7.74 -12.77
CA ARG A 93 -22.22 -6.38 -13.31
C ARG A 93 -21.38 -5.53 -12.36
N ARG A 94 -21.60 -5.70 -11.05
CA ARG A 94 -20.80 -5.12 -9.97
C ARG A 94 -20.68 -6.10 -8.83
N ALA A 95 -19.54 -6.08 -8.15
CA ALA A 95 -19.32 -6.77 -6.89
C ALA A 95 -18.69 -5.78 -5.90
N TRP A 96 -19.28 -5.64 -4.72
CA TRP A 96 -18.81 -4.75 -3.66
C TRP A 96 -18.50 -5.54 -2.40
N LEU A 97 -17.33 -5.34 -1.79
CA LEU A 97 -17.01 -5.84 -0.46
C LEU A 97 -17.29 -4.72 0.56
N TRP A 98 -18.20 -4.98 1.50
CA TRP A 98 -18.64 -4.03 2.53
C TRP A 98 -18.03 -4.37 3.88
N LEU A 99 -17.64 -3.33 4.63
CA LEU A 99 -17.26 -3.39 6.04
C LEU A 99 -18.03 -2.33 6.83
N GLY A 100 -18.82 -2.75 7.82
CA GLY A 100 -19.43 -1.84 8.79
C GLY A 100 -18.41 -1.37 9.82
N VAL A 101 -18.51 -0.10 10.23
CA VAL A 101 -17.60 0.51 11.20
C VAL A 101 -18.07 0.22 12.62
N ASP A 102 -17.18 -0.33 13.45
CA ASP A 102 -17.41 -0.57 14.88
C ASP A 102 -17.09 0.69 15.70
N ARG A 103 -16.12 1.51 15.26
CA ARG A 103 -15.76 2.77 15.92
C ARG A 103 -15.12 3.78 14.96
N GLU A 104 -15.56 5.03 15.07
CA GLU A 104 -14.99 6.22 14.43
C GLU A 104 -13.91 6.90 15.31
N PRO A 105 -12.98 7.70 14.73
CA PRO A 105 -12.84 7.99 13.30
C PRO A 105 -12.06 6.89 12.53
N LEU A 106 -12.28 6.82 11.22
CA LEU A 106 -11.46 6.02 10.32
C LEU A 106 -10.19 6.77 9.87
N PRO A 107 -9.09 6.07 9.54
CA PRO A 107 -7.94 6.64 8.85
C PRO A 107 -8.31 7.22 7.47
N GLU A 108 -7.54 8.20 6.98
CA GLU A 108 -7.78 8.87 5.68
C GLU A 108 -7.83 7.91 4.48
N LEU A 109 -7.06 6.81 4.54
CA LEU A 109 -6.96 5.81 3.49
C LEU A 109 -7.08 4.42 4.11
N VAL A 110 -7.98 3.62 3.56
CA VAL A 110 -8.13 2.19 3.87
C VAL A 110 -8.02 1.40 2.56
N GLU A 111 -7.19 0.37 2.54
CA GLU A 111 -6.86 -0.39 1.33
C GLU A 111 -7.28 -1.85 1.46
N LEU A 112 -7.83 -2.39 0.37
CA LEU A 112 -8.16 -3.81 0.24
C LEU A 112 -7.11 -4.48 -0.65
N THR A 113 -6.36 -5.39 -0.04
CA THR A 113 -5.26 -6.11 -0.68
C THR A 113 -5.66 -7.56 -0.95
N ARG A 114 -5.38 -8.10 -2.13
CA ARG A 114 -5.59 -9.53 -2.39
C ARG A 114 -4.61 -10.35 -1.56
N VAL A 115 -5.08 -11.45 -0.98
CA VAL A 115 -4.23 -12.44 -0.30
C VAL A 115 -4.18 -13.69 -1.19
N PRO A 116 -3.05 -14.02 -1.85
CA PRO A 116 -2.98 -15.14 -2.78
C PRO A 116 -3.17 -16.51 -2.11
N ASP A 117 -2.69 -16.68 -0.88
CA ASP A 117 -2.83 -17.92 -0.11
C ASP A 117 -4.15 -17.92 0.67
N THR A 118 -5.10 -18.74 0.24
CA THR A 118 -6.43 -18.89 0.87
C THR A 118 -6.47 -20.01 1.92
N SER A 119 -5.35 -20.67 2.21
CA SER A 119 -5.28 -21.84 3.10
C SER A 119 -5.35 -21.50 4.60
N TRP A 120 -5.16 -20.23 4.95
CA TRP A 120 -5.22 -19.76 6.33
C TRP A 120 -6.58 -20.06 6.99
N GLN A 121 -6.52 -20.31 8.30
CA GLN A 121 -7.70 -20.61 9.12
C GLN A 121 -7.85 -19.54 10.18
N GLU A 122 -9.08 -19.07 10.34
CA GLU A 122 -9.47 -18.04 11.30
C GLU A 122 -9.04 -18.38 12.73
N THR A 123 -9.17 -19.66 13.11
CA THR A 123 -8.83 -20.24 14.41
C THR A 123 -7.33 -20.33 14.71
N THR A 124 -6.46 -20.05 13.74
CA THR A 124 -4.99 -20.14 13.89
C THR A 124 -4.24 -18.94 13.30
N LEU A 125 -4.94 -17.95 12.74
CA LEU A 125 -4.32 -16.75 12.18
C LEU A 125 -3.77 -15.84 13.29
N THR A 126 -2.47 -15.59 13.21
CA THR A 126 -1.67 -14.69 14.05
C THR A 126 -0.68 -13.97 13.12
N ALA A 127 0.06 -12.95 13.56
CA ALA A 127 1.05 -12.33 12.67
C ALA A 127 2.21 -13.30 12.31
N ALA A 128 2.50 -14.28 13.15
CA ALA A 128 3.49 -15.33 12.85
C ALA A 128 3.01 -16.36 11.81
N THR A 129 1.70 -16.44 11.53
CA THR A 129 1.08 -17.38 10.58
C THR A 129 0.33 -16.67 9.45
N ALA A 130 0.42 -15.34 9.37
CA ALA A 130 -0.31 -14.54 8.40
C ALA A 130 0.21 -14.76 6.96
N PRO A 131 -0.67 -14.93 5.97
CA PRO A 131 -0.28 -15.09 4.58
C PRO A 131 0.20 -13.76 3.97
N ARG A 132 1.19 -13.84 3.08
CA ARG A 132 1.82 -12.66 2.45
C ARG A 132 0.83 -11.88 1.58
N LEU A 133 0.89 -10.55 1.68
CA LEU A 133 0.02 -9.63 0.95
C LEU A 133 0.37 -9.56 -0.55
N GLY A 134 -0.64 -9.66 -1.40
CA GLY A 134 -0.59 -9.50 -2.85
C GLY A 134 -0.83 -8.06 -3.30
N ASP A 135 -1.46 -7.86 -4.46
CA ASP A 135 -1.76 -6.54 -5.00
C ASP A 135 -2.92 -5.84 -4.27
N VAL A 136 -2.83 -4.51 -4.13
CA VAL A 136 -3.97 -3.68 -3.71
C VAL A 136 -4.98 -3.64 -4.85
N VAL A 137 -6.17 -4.17 -4.61
CA VAL A 137 -7.23 -4.31 -5.64
C VAL A 137 -8.27 -3.20 -5.59
N ALA A 138 -8.41 -2.54 -4.43
CA ALA A 138 -9.29 -1.40 -4.22
C ALA A 138 -8.80 -0.56 -3.04
N ALA A 139 -9.18 0.72 -3.00
CA ALA A 139 -8.92 1.61 -1.88
C ALA A 139 -10.08 2.58 -1.69
N VAL A 140 -10.28 3.02 -0.45
CA VAL A 140 -11.32 3.97 -0.05
C VAL A 140 -10.66 5.09 0.74
N PHE A 141 -11.13 6.32 0.50
CA PHE A 141 -10.81 7.49 1.33
C PHE A 141 -12.07 7.85 2.13
N PRO A 142 -12.24 7.37 3.37
CA PRO A 142 -13.50 7.47 4.08
C PRO A 142 -13.84 8.90 4.49
N GLN A 143 -15.14 9.19 4.61
CA GLN A 143 -15.61 10.37 5.35
C GLN A 143 -15.48 10.10 6.86
N SER A 144 -15.35 11.15 7.66
CA SER A 144 -15.14 11.06 9.11
C SER A 144 -16.31 10.42 9.88
N ASP A 145 -17.52 10.47 9.30
CA ASP A 145 -18.80 9.98 9.81
C ASP A 145 -19.32 8.74 9.02
N ALA A 146 -18.42 8.06 8.28
CA ALA A 146 -18.77 6.90 7.49
C ALA A 146 -19.07 5.67 8.39
N GLN A 147 -20.34 5.28 8.48
CA GLN A 147 -20.77 4.10 9.23
C GLN A 147 -20.42 2.76 8.55
N ALA A 148 -20.04 2.78 7.27
CA ALA A 148 -19.54 1.64 6.53
C ALA A 148 -18.66 2.11 5.36
N ILE A 149 -17.75 1.23 4.90
CA ILE A 149 -16.99 1.42 3.67
C ILE A 149 -17.24 0.28 2.68
N ALA A 150 -17.09 0.56 1.39
CA ALA A 150 -17.30 -0.39 0.31
C ALA A 150 -16.17 -0.34 -0.72
N PHE A 151 -15.65 -1.50 -1.09
CA PHE A 151 -14.60 -1.68 -2.09
C PHE A 151 -15.18 -2.27 -3.37
N ASP A 152 -14.90 -1.65 -4.53
CA ASP A 152 -15.26 -2.25 -5.83
C ASP A 152 -14.33 -3.44 -6.12
N VAL A 153 -14.87 -4.65 -6.04
CA VAL A 153 -14.17 -5.90 -6.33
C VAL A 153 -14.64 -6.54 -7.63
N SER A 154 -15.39 -5.81 -8.48
CA SER A 154 -15.92 -6.26 -9.77
C SER A 154 -14.83 -6.69 -10.77
N LYS A 155 -13.62 -6.13 -10.64
CA LYS A 155 -12.45 -6.55 -11.43
C LYS A 155 -11.89 -7.90 -10.96
N VAL A 156 -12.05 -8.24 -9.68
CA VAL A 156 -11.44 -9.41 -9.00
C VAL A 156 -12.36 -10.63 -9.04
N ILE A 157 -13.64 -10.46 -8.73
CA ILE A 157 -14.60 -11.56 -8.66
C ILE A 157 -15.08 -11.90 -10.07
N ARG A 158 -14.40 -12.89 -10.67
CA ARG A 158 -14.56 -13.28 -12.08
C ARG A 158 -14.94 -14.75 -12.30
N ALA A 159 -14.94 -15.55 -11.24
CA ALA A 159 -15.31 -16.96 -11.24
C ALA A 159 -15.83 -17.38 -9.87
N SER A 160 -16.51 -18.53 -9.80
CA SER A 160 -16.77 -19.21 -8.53
C SER A 160 -15.44 -19.64 -7.88
N GLY A 161 -15.31 -19.51 -6.55
CA GLY A 161 -14.10 -19.90 -5.81
C GLY A 161 -13.94 -19.20 -4.47
N VAL A 162 -12.84 -19.54 -3.79
CA VAL A 162 -12.44 -18.93 -2.52
C VAL A 162 -11.63 -17.67 -2.79
N TYR A 163 -12.04 -16.55 -2.19
CA TYR A 163 -11.33 -15.27 -2.28
C TYR A 163 -10.85 -14.86 -0.89
N ALA A 164 -9.57 -14.52 -0.76
CA ALA A 164 -9.02 -13.94 0.46
C ALA A 164 -8.50 -12.52 0.22
N PHE A 165 -8.72 -11.66 1.20
CA PHE A 165 -8.30 -10.26 1.21
C PHE A 165 -7.68 -9.89 2.55
N ALA A 166 -6.89 -8.82 2.57
CA ALA A 166 -6.46 -8.13 3.76
C ALA A 166 -6.88 -6.66 3.71
N VAL A 167 -7.10 -6.06 4.88
CA VAL A 167 -7.43 -4.64 5.03
C VAL A 167 -6.31 -3.95 5.80
N THR A 168 -5.78 -2.87 5.23
CA THR A 168 -4.66 -2.09 5.80
C THR A 168 -4.98 -0.59 5.79
N ALA A 169 -4.27 0.18 6.61
CA ALA A 169 -4.31 1.65 6.59
C ALA A 169 -2.89 2.20 6.83
N PRO A 170 -2.35 3.09 5.96
CA PRO A 170 -0.94 3.50 5.96
C PRO A 170 -0.62 4.58 7.02
N THR A 171 -0.72 4.21 8.30
CA THR A 171 -0.56 5.09 9.47
C THR A 171 -0.13 4.27 10.70
N SER A 172 0.77 4.78 11.54
CA SER A 172 1.23 4.12 12.77
C SER A 172 0.50 4.56 14.04
N THR A 173 -0.29 5.65 13.98
CA THR A 173 -0.94 6.28 15.15
C THR A 173 -2.45 6.08 15.21
N GLU A 174 -3.07 5.66 14.11
CA GLU A 174 -4.52 5.48 13.96
C GLU A 174 -4.82 4.05 13.46
N PHE A 175 -5.93 3.47 13.89
CA PHE A 175 -6.44 2.22 13.30
C PHE A 175 -7.95 2.26 13.16
N ALA A 176 -8.44 1.76 12.04
CA ALA A 176 -9.85 1.49 11.82
C ALA A 176 -10.31 0.32 12.69
N ARG A 177 -11.55 0.38 13.18
CA ARG A 177 -12.27 -0.78 13.74
C ARG A 177 -13.51 -1.07 12.91
N PHE A 178 -13.61 -2.29 12.41
CA PHE A 178 -14.78 -2.80 11.68
C PHE A 178 -15.51 -3.85 12.50
N VAL A 179 -16.78 -4.11 12.17
CA VAL A 179 -17.58 -5.19 12.77
C VAL A 179 -17.06 -6.54 12.26
N ALA A 180 -16.75 -7.48 13.17
CA ALA A 180 -16.41 -8.87 12.81
C ALA A 180 -17.67 -9.74 12.66
N ARG A 181 -17.55 -10.93 12.06
CA ARG A 181 -18.62 -11.94 11.99
C ARG A 181 -19.11 -12.39 13.36
N GLU A 182 -18.23 -12.41 14.36
CA GLU A 182 -18.51 -12.83 15.74
C GLU A 182 -19.33 -11.79 16.51
N ALA A 183 -19.50 -10.58 15.96
CA ALA A 183 -20.36 -9.57 16.54
C ALA A 183 -21.80 -10.10 16.69
N ILE A 184 -22.43 -9.78 17.83
CA ILE A 184 -23.80 -10.22 18.13
C ILE A 184 -24.73 -9.85 16.97
N ALA A 185 -25.59 -10.78 16.54
CA ALA A 185 -26.47 -10.68 15.35
C ALA A 185 -27.41 -9.44 15.28
N SER A 186 -27.42 -8.59 16.31
CA SER A 186 -28.02 -7.25 16.30
C SER A 186 -27.16 -6.17 15.60
N LEU A 187 -25.88 -6.44 15.32
CA LEU A 187 -24.98 -5.52 14.61
C LEU A 187 -24.95 -5.82 13.12
N THR A 188 -25.74 -5.05 12.35
CA THR A 188 -25.60 -5.00 10.89
C THR A 188 -24.25 -4.39 10.53
N GLY A 189 -23.34 -5.16 9.92
CA GLY A 189 -22.04 -4.63 9.49
C GLY A 189 -20.92 -5.64 9.22
N ALA A 190 -21.09 -6.92 9.58
CA ALA A 190 -20.08 -7.94 9.34
C ALA A 190 -19.67 -8.05 7.85
N PRO A 191 -18.42 -8.46 7.54
CA PRO A 191 -17.88 -8.39 6.19
C PRO A 191 -18.72 -9.16 5.19
N THR A 192 -19.18 -8.49 4.12
CA THR A 192 -20.15 -9.04 3.17
C THR A 192 -19.82 -8.60 1.76
N ILE A 193 -19.83 -9.53 0.80
CA ILE A 193 -19.82 -9.20 -0.62
C ILE A 193 -21.27 -9.12 -1.14
N THR A 194 -21.59 -8.07 -1.90
CA THR A 194 -22.85 -7.95 -2.64
C THR A 194 -22.60 -8.06 -4.15
N LEU A 195 -23.31 -8.96 -4.82
CA LEU A 195 -23.26 -9.15 -6.28
C LEU A 195 -24.50 -8.53 -6.94
N GLU A 196 -24.28 -7.61 -7.88
CA GLU A 196 -25.32 -7.05 -8.74
C GLU A 196 -25.34 -7.75 -10.09
N TRP A 197 -26.45 -8.38 -10.44
CA TRP A 197 -26.66 -9.04 -11.71
C TRP A 197 -27.31 -8.10 -12.73
N SER A 198 -26.95 -8.20 -14.02
CA SER A 198 -27.76 -7.57 -15.06
C SER A 198 -29.09 -8.32 -15.22
N THR A 199 -30.19 -7.60 -15.42
CA THR A 199 -31.43 -8.22 -15.88
C THR A 199 -31.34 -8.38 -17.41
N SER A 200 -31.34 -9.62 -17.91
CA SER A 200 -31.54 -9.84 -19.35
C SER A 200 -33.02 -9.64 -19.67
N PRO A 201 -33.38 -8.83 -20.69
CA PRO A 201 -34.75 -8.78 -21.15
C PRO A 201 -35.06 -10.01 -21.99
N LEU A 202 -36.13 -10.73 -21.63
CA LEU A 202 -36.96 -11.41 -22.63
C LEU A 202 -37.72 -10.30 -23.36
N GLU A 203 -37.21 -9.85 -24.51
CA GLU A 203 -37.91 -8.88 -25.37
C GLU A 203 -38.31 -9.52 -26.70
N ASP A 204 -39.62 -9.49 -26.93
CA ASP A 204 -40.34 -9.96 -28.11
C ASP A 204 -40.06 -9.00 -29.29
N PRO A 205 -39.63 -9.48 -30.48
CA PRO A 205 -39.10 -8.63 -31.55
C PRO A 205 -40.14 -7.79 -32.32
N THR A 206 -41.35 -7.56 -31.78
CA THR A 206 -42.44 -6.88 -32.52
C THR A 206 -43.06 -5.62 -31.88
N ALA A 207 -42.57 -5.17 -30.72
CA ALA A 207 -43.05 -3.93 -30.11
C ALA A 207 -42.55 -2.67 -30.86
N THR A 208 -43.42 -2.05 -31.65
CA THR A 208 -43.15 -0.77 -32.35
C THR A 208 -43.22 0.39 -31.36
N VAL A 209 -42.12 1.15 -31.20
CA VAL A 209 -42.02 2.26 -30.23
C VAL A 209 -41.98 3.63 -30.92
N THR A 210 -42.89 4.51 -30.52
CA THR A 210 -42.93 5.93 -30.92
C THR A 210 -41.92 6.74 -30.08
N PRO A 211 -41.12 7.65 -30.67
CA PRO A 211 -39.99 8.27 -29.96
C PRO A 211 -40.40 9.49 -29.11
N THR A 212 -40.31 9.40 -27.79
CA THR A 212 -40.23 10.58 -26.90
C THR A 212 -39.52 10.19 -25.58
N ALA A 213 -38.75 11.14 -25.01
CA ALA A 213 -37.93 11.03 -23.81
C ALA A 213 -36.67 10.15 -23.93
N VAL A 214 -35.55 10.79 -24.25
CA VAL A 214 -34.20 10.26 -24.06
C VAL A 214 -33.85 10.36 -22.56
N LEU A 215 -33.39 9.26 -21.95
CA LEU A 215 -32.80 9.25 -20.62
C LEU A 215 -31.29 9.11 -20.76
N ASP A 216 -30.57 10.20 -20.51
CA ASP A 216 -29.13 10.28 -20.72
C ASP A 216 -28.34 9.46 -19.69
N ALA A 217 -27.30 8.79 -20.17
CA ALA A 217 -26.23 8.28 -19.32
C ALA A 217 -25.40 9.48 -18.82
N PRO A 218 -25.00 9.53 -17.52
CA PRO A 218 -24.13 10.60 -17.03
C PRO A 218 -22.75 10.49 -17.68
N THR A 219 -22.46 11.43 -18.58
CA THR A 219 -21.20 11.54 -19.31
C THR A 219 -20.09 12.05 -18.39
N PHE A 220 -18.90 11.45 -18.48
CA PHE A 220 -17.66 12.11 -18.06
C PHE A 220 -16.59 11.94 -19.14
N THR A 221 -16.23 13.06 -19.77
CA THR A 221 -15.02 13.22 -20.59
C THR A 221 -14.17 14.33 -19.95
N PRO A 222 -12.83 14.24 -19.99
CA PRO A 222 -11.99 14.94 -19.01
C PRO A 222 -11.42 16.29 -19.47
N SER A 223 -11.37 17.28 -18.57
CA SER A 223 -10.43 18.41 -18.58
C SER A 223 -10.45 19.15 -17.22
N PRO A 224 -9.42 19.96 -16.89
CA PRO A 224 -8.93 20.05 -15.52
C PRO A 224 -9.56 21.14 -14.63
N ARG A 225 -9.48 20.87 -13.31
CA ARG A 225 -9.48 21.82 -12.19
C ARG A 225 -10.81 22.54 -11.87
N GLU A 226 -11.58 21.96 -10.94
CA GLU A 226 -12.11 22.70 -9.77
C GLU A 226 -12.55 21.75 -8.64
N THR A 227 -12.61 22.27 -7.41
CA THR A 227 -12.72 21.48 -6.16
C THR A 227 -14.15 20.96 -5.94
N VAL A 228 -14.35 19.65 -6.00
CA VAL A 228 -15.66 19.01 -5.74
C VAL A 228 -15.74 18.52 -4.28
N ALA A 229 -16.79 18.93 -3.57
CA ALA A 229 -17.07 18.53 -2.19
C ALA A 229 -17.48 17.04 -2.10
N PRO A 230 -17.21 16.35 -0.97
CA PRO A 230 -17.55 14.94 -0.82
C PRO A 230 -19.08 14.72 -0.75
N PRO A 231 -19.58 13.55 -1.21
CA PRO A 231 -21.02 13.29 -1.29
C PRO A 231 -21.66 13.16 0.10
N VAL A 232 -22.79 13.82 0.31
CA VAL A 232 -23.63 13.59 1.51
C VAL A 232 -24.49 12.35 1.27
N VAL A 233 -24.25 11.29 2.04
CA VAL A 233 -25.10 10.09 2.03
C VAL A 233 -26.37 10.37 2.83
N SER A 234 -27.53 10.32 2.18
CA SER A 234 -28.84 10.24 2.85
C SER A 234 -29.23 8.76 3.06
N PRO A 235 -29.98 8.43 4.13
CA PRO A 235 -29.99 7.09 4.71
C PRO A 235 -30.78 6.03 3.92
N TRP A 236 -30.58 4.77 4.34
CA TRP A 236 -31.32 3.60 3.87
C TRP A 236 -32.86 3.81 3.89
N PRO A 237 -33.60 3.22 2.94
CA PRO A 237 -35.00 3.55 2.73
C PRO A 237 -35.92 3.04 3.85
N SER A 238 -36.59 3.97 4.55
CA SER A 238 -37.77 3.66 5.39
C SER A 238 -38.66 4.88 5.64
N ALA A 239 -39.87 4.89 5.04
CA ALA A 239 -41.00 5.82 5.23
C ALA A 239 -42.21 5.29 4.41
N PRO A 240 -43.48 5.79 4.53
CA PRO A 240 -44.07 6.87 5.37
C PRO A 240 -45.33 6.36 6.18
N PRO A 241 -46.27 7.16 6.77
CA PRO A 241 -46.44 8.62 6.73
C PRO A 241 -46.80 9.42 8.02
N SER A 242 -46.41 10.71 7.96
CA SER A 242 -47.10 11.96 8.37
C SER A 242 -47.87 12.12 9.70
N ILE A 243 -47.42 13.07 10.54
CA ILE A 243 -48.27 14.02 11.31
C ILE A 243 -47.65 15.45 11.26
N ILE A 244 -48.49 16.49 11.40
CA ILE A 244 -48.25 17.93 11.15
C ILE A 244 -48.09 18.75 12.45
N ALA A 245 -47.17 19.75 12.48
CA ALA A 245 -47.25 21.08 13.15
C ALA A 245 -45.85 21.77 13.10
N SER A 246 -45.65 22.99 12.58
CA SER A 246 -45.97 24.34 13.13
C SER A 246 -45.31 24.66 14.49
N ALA A 247 -44.64 25.81 14.75
CA ALA A 247 -44.22 26.96 13.93
C ALA A 247 -43.26 27.89 14.76
N SER A 248 -42.57 28.85 14.10
CA SER A 248 -42.03 30.12 14.69
C SER A 248 -40.92 30.08 15.77
N ALA A 249 -40.04 31.08 15.97
CA ALA A 249 -39.68 32.30 15.21
C ALA A 249 -38.35 32.93 15.71
N SER A 250 -37.69 33.67 14.79
CA SER A 250 -36.98 34.97 14.93
C SER A 250 -35.91 35.32 16.00
N ALA A 251 -35.01 36.19 15.52
CA ALA A 251 -34.20 37.23 16.21
C ALA A 251 -32.91 36.81 16.93
N SER A 252 -31.84 37.63 17.04
CA SER A 252 -31.24 38.73 16.24
C SER A 252 -30.29 39.52 17.15
N ALA A 253 -29.00 39.63 16.79
CA ALA A 253 -28.05 40.69 17.21
C ALA A 253 -27.78 40.83 18.75
N THR A 254 -26.83 41.63 19.27
CA THR A 254 -25.94 42.68 18.69
C THR A 254 -24.70 42.88 19.60
N THR A 255 -23.58 43.42 19.05
CA THR A 255 -22.54 44.32 19.69
C THR A 255 -21.98 44.02 21.10
N SER A 256 -20.66 44.11 21.34
CA SER A 256 -19.97 45.42 21.42
C SER A 256 -18.44 45.31 21.38
N ALA A 257 -17.81 46.38 20.89
CA ALA A 257 -16.45 46.43 20.37
C ALA A 257 -15.50 47.36 21.19
N VAL A 258 -14.18 47.07 21.11
CA VAL A 258 -12.99 47.98 21.24
C VAL A 258 -12.76 48.81 22.55
N PRO A 259 -11.61 49.51 22.77
CA PRO A 259 -10.30 49.56 22.04
C PRO A 259 -8.97 49.59 22.88
N SER A 260 -7.84 49.72 22.15
CA SER A 260 -6.57 50.43 22.52
C SER A 260 -5.51 49.71 23.39
N THR A 261 -4.18 49.83 23.18
CA THR A 261 -3.34 50.65 22.26
C THR A 261 -1.88 50.10 22.16
N SER A 262 -1.15 50.43 21.08
CA SER A 262 0.29 50.86 20.94
C SER A 262 1.37 50.49 21.98
N ASP A 263 2.69 50.35 21.70
CA ASP A 263 3.55 50.44 20.48
C ASP A 263 4.94 49.76 20.74
N THR A 264 5.76 49.54 19.69
CA THR A 264 7.18 49.04 19.64
C THR A 264 8.27 49.95 20.30
N PRO A 265 9.62 49.64 20.37
CA PRO A 265 10.46 48.54 19.82
C PRO A 265 11.59 47.89 20.74
N VAL A 266 12.36 46.96 20.13
CA VAL A 266 13.56 46.13 20.50
C VAL A 266 14.91 46.92 20.46
N PRO A 267 16.07 46.64 21.18
CA PRO A 267 16.86 45.37 21.20
C PRO A 267 17.49 44.83 22.56
N PRO A 268 18.84 44.70 22.87
CA PRO A 268 19.39 43.40 23.34
C PRO A 268 20.37 43.36 24.57
N THR A 269 20.56 42.20 25.23
CA THR A 269 21.69 41.92 26.16
C THR A 269 22.01 40.42 26.37
N ASP A 270 23.26 40.11 26.73
CA ASP A 270 23.85 38.77 26.93
C ASP A 270 23.63 38.09 28.31
N SER A 271 23.61 36.74 28.31
CA SER A 271 24.11 35.82 29.38
C SER A 271 23.45 35.82 30.79
N PRO A 272 23.72 34.82 31.68
CA PRO A 272 23.58 33.36 31.48
C PRO A 272 22.88 32.62 32.67
N SER A 273 22.53 31.33 32.47
CA SER A 273 22.16 30.33 33.52
C SER A 273 20.78 30.51 34.22
N PRO A 274 20.13 29.44 34.80
CA PRO A 274 20.76 28.29 35.47
C PRO A 274 20.30 26.86 35.09
N THR A 275 21.13 25.89 35.47
CA THR A 275 20.91 24.44 35.41
C THR A 275 19.77 23.97 36.33
N PRO A 276 18.87 23.06 35.88
CA PRO A 276 17.92 22.39 36.77
C PRO A 276 18.57 21.27 37.59
N PRO A 277 18.08 20.96 38.81
CA PRO A 277 18.67 19.95 39.69
C PRO A 277 18.41 18.51 39.20
N ALA A 278 19.38 17.63 39.45
CA ALA A 278 19.30 16.21 39.09
C ALA A 278 18.26 15.44 39.95
N LEU A 279 17.49 14.57 39.29
CA LEU A 279 16.60 13.61 39.95
C LEU A 279 17.39 12.39 40.46
N PRO A 280 17.03 11.80 41.62
CA PRO A 280 17.66 10.58 42.11
C PRO A 280 17.25 9.35 41.28
N PRO A 281 18.10 8.31 41.20
CA PRO A 281 17.82 7.11 40.41
C PRO A 281 16.71 6.24 41.03
N PRO A 282 15.95 5.50 40.20
CA PRO A 282 14.91 4.58 40.68
C PRO A 282 15.50 3.33 41.36
N PRO A 283 14.77 2.70 42.30
CA PRO A 283 15.20 1.46 42.95
C PRO A 283 15.14 0.25 42.00
N PRO A 284 15.97 -0.79 42.24
CA PRO A 284 16.00 -1.99 41.39
C PRO A 284 14.73 -2.85 41.54
N PRO A 285 14.34 -3.61 40.49
CA PRO A 285 13.17 -4.48 40.52
C PRO A 285 13.37 -5.73 41.41
N PRO A 286 12.29 -6.31 41.95
CA PRO A 286 12.36 -7.51 42.79
C PRO A 286 12.74 -8.76 42.00
N VAL A 287 13.60 -9.60 42.58
CA VAL A 287 14.02 -10.89 42.02
C VAL A 287 12.96 -11.95 42.30
N LEU A 288 12.48 -12.64 41.26
CA LEU A 288 11.60 -13.80 41.38
C LEU A 288 12.43 -15.11 41.52
N PRO A 289 11.98 -16.09 42.32
CA PRO A 289 12.64 -17.39 42.43
C PRO A 289 12.42 -18.25 41.17
N PRO A 290 13.32 -19.20 40.87
CA PRO A 290 13.24 -20.01 39.66
C PRO A 290 12.09 -21.04 39.70
N SER A 291 11.40 -21.19 38.55
CA SER A 291 10.46 -22.30 38.33
C SER A 291 11.20 -23.62 38.11
N PRO A 292 10.65 -24.77 38.57
CA PRO A 292 11.23 -26.08 38.33
C PRO A 292 11.02 -26.57 36.88
N GLU A 293 11.95 -27.40 36.45
CA GLU A 293 12.09 -27.98 35.11
C GLU A 293 11.04 -29.08 34.82
N PRO A 294 10.51 -29.20 33.58
CA PRO A 294 9.57 -30.26 33.22
C PRO A 294 10.27 -31.62 33.00
N PRO A 295 9.71 -32.75 33.46
CA PRO A 295 10.34 -34.07 33.29
C PRO A 295 10.19 -34.62 31.86
N SER A 296 11.27 -35.24 31.36
CA SER A 296 11.30 -35.99 30.10
C SER A 296 10.34 -37.20 30.09
N PRO A 297 9.79 -37.60 28.93
CA PRO A 297 8.81 -38.68 28.85
C PRO A 297 9.46 -40.07 28.97
N THR A 298 9.03 -40.84 29.98
CA THR A 298 9.38 -42.26 30.14
C THR A 298 8.60 -43.13 29.16
N ALA A 299 9.30 -43.99 28.41
CA ALA A 299 8.66 -44.98 27.54
C ALA A 299 7.93 -46.07 28.35
N SER A 300 6.76 -46.52 27.87
CA SER A 300 6.01 -47.65 28.43
C SER A 300 5.81 -48.75 27.38
N PRO A 301 5.69 -50.05 27.78
CA PRO A 301 5.75 -51.19 26.86
C PRO A 301 4.40 -51.51 26.18
N PRO A 302 4.39 -52.34 25.12
CA PRO A 302 3.16 -52.68 24.40
C PRO A 302 2.28 -53.66 25.19
N ALA A 303 0.97 -53.39 25.22
CA ALA A 303 -0.06 -54.30 25.75
C ALA A 303 -0.92 -54.88 24.62
N ALA A 304 -1.44 -56.09 24.83
CA ALA A 304 -1.94 -56.97 23.78
C ALA A 304 -3.35 -56.63 23.24
N SER A 305 -3.61 -57.12 22.02
CA SER A 305 -4.90 -57.05 21.33
C SER A 305 -6.04 -57.80 22.05
N PRO A 306 -7.28 -57.25 22.05
CA PRO A 306 -8.49 -58.03 22.25
C PRO A 306 -9.19 -58.38 20.91
N THR A 307 -9.83 -59.55 20.90
CA THR A 307 -10.53 -60.16 19.77
C THR A 307 -11.79 -59.39 19.33
N ALA A 308 -12.10 -59.44 18.03
CA ALA A 308 -13.25 -58.77 17.43
C ALA A 308 -14.62 -59.36 17.85
N GLY A 309 -15.62 -58.48 17.96
CA GLY A 309 -17.05 -58.81 17.97
C GLY A 309 -17.79 -57.85 17.01
N PRO A 310 -18.78 -58.32 16.22
CA PRO A 310 -19.39 -57.49 15.18
C PRO A 310 -20.59 -56.67 15.72
N THR A 311 -20.49 -55.34 15.64
CA THR A 311 -21.65 -54.44 15.79
C THR A 311 -21.51 -53.32 14.77
N GLY A 312 -22.57 -53.04 14.01
CA GLY A 312 -22.50 -52.19 12.82
C GLY A 312 -22.26 -50.70 13.11
N SER A 313 -21.35 -50.08 12.35
CA SER A 313 -21.19 -48.63 12.29
C SER A 313 -22.05 -48.03 11.18
N PRO A 314 -22.69 -46.86 11.40
CA PRO A 314 -23.29 -46.09 10.31
C PRO A 314 -22.20 -45.52 9.40
N THR A 315 -22.45 -45.52 8.09
CA THR A 315 -21.52 -44.99 7.09
C THR A 315 -21.42 -43.47 7.20
N ALA A 316 -20.32 -42.97 7.78
CA ALA A 316 -19.94 -41.58 7.62
C ALA A 316 -19.48 -41.34 6.17
N SER A 317 -20.10 -40.39 5.48
CA SER A 317 -19.56 -39.90 4.21
C SER A 317 -18.18 -39.28 4.46
N PRO A 318 -17.16 -39.59 3.64
CA PRO A 318 -15.86 -38.96 3.77
C PRO A 318 -15.97 -37.49 3.37
N THR A 319 -15.88 -36.58 4.36
CA THR A 319 -15.56 -35.18 4.10
C THR A 319 -14.25 -35.12 3.33
N PRO A 320 -14.16 -34.41 2.20
CA PRO A 320 -12.90 -34.30 1.46
C PRO A 320 -11.92 -33.43 2.25
N THR A 321 -11.08 -34.06 3.05
CA THR A 321 -9.91 -33.43 3.66
C THR A 321 -8.94 -33.04 2.54
N SER A 322 -9.00 -31.78 2.10
CA SER A 322 -7.98 -31.22 1.22
C SER A 322 -6.64 -31.26 1.95
N ALA A 323 -5.64 -31.91 1.35
CA ALA A 323 -4.28 -31.87 1.88
C ALA A 323 -3.79 -30.42 1.90
N PRO A 324 -3.04 -29.99 2.94
CA PRO A 324 -2.48 -28.64 3.00
C PRO A 324 -1.72 -28.32 1.71
N GLN A 325 -2.13 -27.25 1.02
CA GLN A 325 -1.37 -26.77 -0.13
C GLN A 325 -0.01 -26.25 0.36
N PRO A 326 1.09 -26.47 -0.38
CA PRO A 326 2.36 -25.85 -0.04
C PRO A 326 2.22 -24.32 -0.10
N PRO A 327 2.94 -23.55 0.75
CA PRO A 327 2.89 -22.10 0.73
C PRO A 327 3.21 -21.54 -0.67
N LEU A 328 2.43 -20.56 -1.11
CA LEU A 328 2.65 -19.93 -2.42
C LEU A 328 3.95 -19.13 -2.44
N ASP A 329 4.83 -19.47 -3.39
CA ASP A 329 6.03 -18.70 -3.71
C ASP A 329 5.65 -17.32 -4.29
N CYS A 330 6.21 -16.26 -3.73
CA CYS A 330 6.14 -14.94 -4.36
C CYS A 330 7.13 -14.86 -5.52
N VAL A 331 6.67 -14.43 -6.69
CA VAL A 331 7.48 -14.36 -7.92
C VAL A 331 7.36 -12.99 -8.58
N ALA A 332 8.49 -12.45 -9.06
CA ALA A 332 8.50 -11.25 -9.90
C ALA A 332 7.92 -11.58 -11.29
N GLY A 333 6.75 -11.02 -11.57
CA GLY A 333 6.00 -11.22 -12.80
C GLY A 333 6.25 -10.13 -13.85
N LYS A 334 5.22 -9.83 -14.64
CA LYS A 334 5.24 -8.79 -15.68
C LYS A 334 5.60 -7.43 -15.09
N LEU A 335 6.43 -6.67 -15.81
CA LEU A 335 6.97 -5.38 -15.36
C LEU A 335 7.66 -5.47 -13.98
N LEU A 336 8.23 -6.64 -13.64
CA LEU A 336 8.89 -6.92 -12.37
C LEU A 336 7.99 -6.81 -11.12
N VAL A 337 6.66 -6.73 -11.28
CA VAL A 337 5.71 -6.67 -10.15
C VAL A 337 5.65 -8.04 -9.46
N PRO A 338 5.93 -8.14 -8.14
CA PRO A 338 5.89 -9.41 -7.42
C PRO A 338 4.44 -9.81 -7.10
N SER A 339 4.12 -11.10 -7.27
CA SER A 339 2.78 -11.65 -6.98
C SER A 339 2.34 -11.52 -5.52
N CYS A 340 3.30 -11.41 -4.61
CA CYS A 340 3.13 -11.05 -3.21
C CYS A 340 4.43 -10.49 -2.63
N GLY A 341 4.32 -9.77 -1.51
CA GLY A 341 5.47 -9.12 -0.88
C GLY A 341 6.05 -7.97 -1.71
N ALA A 342 7.36 -7.76 -1.58
CA ALA A 342 8.11 -6.71 -2.25
C ALA A 342 9.52 -7.17 -2.60
N LEU A 343 10.08 -6.62 -3.69
CA LEU A 343 11.50 -6.76 -4.01
C LEU A 343 12.35 -6.01 -2.98
N TRP A 344 13.56 -6.50 -2.73
CA TRP A 344 14.49 -5.92 -1.77
C TRP A 344 15.85 -5.68 -2.43
N GLY A 345 16.50 -4.55 -2.17
CA GLY A 345 17.84 -4.31 -2.69
C GLY A 345 18.55 -3.08 -2.14
N VAL A 346 19.63 -2.67 -2.83
CA VAL A 346 20.51 -1.60 -2.37
C VAL A 346 21.12 -0.78 -3.52
N ALA A 347 21.40 0.49 -3.26
CA ALA A 347 22.45 1.30 -3.90
C ALA A 347 23.72 1.24 -3.02
N PRO A 348 24.70 0.37 -3.32
CA PRO A 348 25.81 0.09 -2.42
C PRO A 348 26.98 1.06 -2.64
N GLY A 349 27.56 1.55 -1.55
CA GLY A 349 28.76 2.40 -1.59
C GLY A 349 28.51 3.74 -2.30
N ALA A 350 27.31 4.31 -2.19
CA ALA A 350 27.03 5.62 -2.75
C ALA A 350 27.98 6.68 -2.15
N HIS A 351 28.39 7.65 -2.98
CA HIS A 351 29.40 8.67 -2.66
C HIS A 351 30.81 8.18 -2.26
N THR A 352 31.13 6.88 -2.39
CA THR A 352 32.50 6.39 -2.20
C THR A 352 33.25 6.21 -3.53
N SER A 353 34.57 6.05 -3.46
CA SER A 353 35.42 5.58 -4.56
C SER A 353 35.63 4.05 -4.58
N GLN A 354 34.92 3.29 -3.73
CA GLN A 354 35.04 1.83 -3.66
C GLN A 354 34.51 1.20 -4.96
N ASP A 355 35.08 0.07 -5.38
CA ASP A 355 34.47 -0.71 -6.47
C ASP A 355 33.03 -1.10 -6.11
N ARG A 356 32.13 -1.06 -7.09
CA ARG A 356 30.69 -1.23 -6.83
C ARG A 356 30.26 -2.70 -6.71
N VAL A 357 31.04 -3.64 -7.24
CA VAL A 357 30.85 -5.08 -7.01
C VAL A 357 31.33 -5.43 -5.60
N GLU A 358 32.49 -4.89 -5.19
CA GLU A 358 33.01 -5.04 -3.83
C GLU A 358 32.05 -4.44 -2.78
N ALA A 359 31.59 -3.21 -2.99
CA ALA A 359 30.64 -2.55 -2.09
C ALA A 359 29.31 -3.30 -1.95
N LEU A 360 28.83 -3.95 -3.02
CA LEU A 360 27.65 -4.83 -2.95
C LEU A 360 27.92 -6.07 -2.09
N ALA A 361 29.06 -6.74 -2.30
CA ALA A 361 29.43 -7.94 -1.56
C ALA A 361 29.64 -7.66 -0.06
N ASP A 362 30.25 -6.52 0.27
CA ASP A 362 30.37 -6.04 1.65
C ASP A 362 29.00 -5.75 2.28
N PHE A 363 28.09 -5.09 1.55
CA PHE A 363 26.75 -4.82 2.04
C PHE A 363 25.93 -6.10 2.22
N GLU A 364 25.96 -7.04 1.27
CA GLU A 364 25.27 -8.34 1.39
C GLU A 364 25.74 -9.13 2.62
N LYS A 365 27.05 -9.08 2.91
CA LYS A 365 27.65 -9.68 4.11
C LYS A 365 27.24 -8.96 5.41
N LEU A 366 27.04 -7.65 5.39
CA LEU A 366 26.53 -6.89 6.54
C LEU A 366 25.04 -7.14 6.76
N ALA A 367 24.24 -7.15 5.68
CA ALA A 367 22.80 -7.35 5.69
C ALA A 367 22.36 -8.79 6.00
N ASP A 368 23.29 -9.76 5.93
CA ASP A 368 23.09 -11.21 5.99
C ASP A 368 22.02 -11.71 4.98
N LYS A 369 21.92 -11.02 3.84
CA LYS A 369 20.94 -11.29 2.78
C LYS A 369 21.45 -10.80 1.42
N PRO A 370 21.35 -11.61 0.34
CA PRO A 370 21.56 -11.14 -1.03
C PRO A 370 20.58 -10.03 -1.42
N GLN A 371 21.04 -9.07 -2.22
CA GLN A 371 20.22 -7.95 -2.68
C GLN A 371 19.62 -8.27 -4.05
N LEU A 372 18.31 -8.38 -4.13
CA LEU A 372 17.59 -8.74 -5.36
C LEU A 372 17.59 -7.60 -6.39
N ILE A 373 17.57 -6.35 -5.92
CA ILE A 373 17.81 -5.15 -6.75
C ILE A 373 19.22 -4.61 -6.48
N TYR A 374 19.97 -4.38 -7.55
CA TYR A 374 21.19 -3.58 -7.53
C TYR A 374 20.94 -2.24 -8.21
N HIS A 375 21.08 -1.14 -7.47
CA HIS A 375 20.79 0.21 -7.92
C HIS A 375 22.07 1.00 -8.22
N ALA A 376 22.11 1.65 -9.38
CA ALA A 376 23.26 2.42 -9.85
C ALA A 376 22.86 3.65 -10.67
N TYR A 377 23.83 4.58 -10.77
CA TYR A 377 23.65 5.91 -11.33
C TYR A 377 24.59 6.13 -12.50
N HIS A 378 24.05 6.63 -13.61
CA HIS A 378 24.76 6.99 -14.82
C HIS A 378 24.55 8.47 -15.13
N ARG A 379 25.57 9.11 -15.70
CA ARG A 379 25.53 10.53 -16.07
C ARG A 379 26.07 10.73 -17.48
N GLY A 380 25.52 11.72 -18.19
CA GLY A 380 26.00 12.12 -19.50
C GLY A 380 25.98 10.97 -20.52
N ALA A 381 27.10 10.74 -21.21
CA ALA A 381 27.19 9.82 -22.35
C ALA A 381 27.76 8.41 -22.02
N GLN A 382 27.80 8.00 -20.75
CA GLN A 382 28.22 6.65 -20.36
C GLN A 382 27.19 5.60 -20.82
N LEU A 383 27.62 4.57 -21.55
CA LEU A 383 26.75 3.44 -21.92
C LEU A 383 26.51 2.52 -20.71
N PHE A 384 25.27 2.03 -20.59
CA PHE A 384 24.83 1.11 -19.54
C PHE A 384 23.79 0.11 -20.08
N PRO A 385 23.60 -1.06 -19.45
CA PRO A 385 24.36 -1.59 -18.32
C PRO A 385 25.84 -1.83 -18.63
N THR A 386 26.73 -1.59 -17.68
CA THR A 386 28.16 -1.89 -17.82
C THR A 386 28.40 -3.40 -17.76
N LYS A 387 29.59 -3.87 -18.19
CA LYS A 387 29.94 -5.29 -18.12
C LYS A 387 29.77 -5.87 -16.70
N ALA A 388 30.25 -5.16 -15.68
CA ALA A 388 30.13 -5.59 -14.28
C ALA A 388 28.66 -5.66 -13.82
N GLN A 389 27.81 -4.72 -14.24
CA GLN A 389 26.36 -4.75 -13.94
C GLN A 389 25.66 -5.95 -14.62
N ILE A 390 26.05 -6.26 -15.86
CA ILE A 390 25.56 -7.45 -16.59
C ILE A 390 25.99 -8.75 -15.89
N GLU A 391 27.22 -8.79 -15.37
CA GLU A 391 27.75 -9.94 -14.61
C GLU A 391 27.03 -10.09 -13.26
N LEU A 392 26.78 -9.01 -12.51
CA LEU A 392 25.98 -9.01 -11.28
C LEU A 392 24.54 -9.49 -11.48
N ALA A 393 23.88 -9.04 -12.55
CA ALA A 393 22.51 -9.44 -12.87
C ALA A 393 22.41 -10.93 -13.27
N ARG A 394 23.48 -11.47 -13.86
CA ARG A 394 23.58 -12.87 -14.33
C ARG A 394 24.35 -13.78 -13.38
N ASP A 395 24.63 -13.34 -12.15
CA ASP A 395 25.19 -14.18 -11.08
C ASP A 395 24.31 -15.44 -10.91
N PRO A 396 24.86 -16.66 -11.10
CA PRO A 396 24.08 -17.88 -11.04
C PRO A 396 23.67 -18.29 -9.62
N ALA A 397 24.32 -17.75 -8.58
CA ALA A 397 23.94 -17.97 -7.19
C ALA A 397 22.87 -16.96 -6.74
N ASN A 398 23.04 -15.68 -7.12
CA ASN A 398 22.15 -14.59 -6.73
C ASN A 398 21.80 -13.72 -7.95
N PRO A 399 20.89 -14.15 -8.85
CA PRO A 399 20.51 -13.34 -10.00
C PRO A 399 19.79 -12.06 -9.54
N ARG A 400 20.15 -10.91 -10.11
CA ARG A 400 19.68 -9.58 -9.66
C ARG A 400 18.97 -8.80 -10.76
N VAL A 401 18.00 -8.00 -10.37
CA VAL A 401 17.39 -6.96 -11.18
C VAL A 401 18.27 -5.71 -11.09
N LEU A 402 18.58 -5.09 -12.23
CA LEU A 402 19.23 -3.78 -12.23
C LEU A 402 18.19 -2.68 -12.07
N PHE A 403 18.53 -1.66 -11.29
CA PHE A 403 17.84 -0.38 -11.26
C PHE A 403 18.83 0.70 -11.68
N LEU A 404 18.59 1.33 -12.84
CA LEU A 404 19.56 2.22 -13.48
C LEU A 404 18.97 3.61 -13.63
N ASN A 405 19.45 4.54 -12.81
CA ASN A 405 19.11 5.96 -12.89
C ASN A 405 20.07 6.65 -13.87
N TRP A 406 19.54 7.42 -14.84
CA TRP A 406 20.37 8.20 -15.78
C TRP A 406 20.02 9.70 -15.71
N LYS A 407 20.98 10.53 -15.31
CA LYS A 407 20.88 12.01 -15.37
C LYS A 407 21.58 12.52 -16.64
N PRO A 408 20.84 13.09 -17.63
CA PRO A 408 21.43 13.73 -18.81
C PRO A 408 22.40 14.86 -18.43
N GLN A 409 23.29 15.22 -19.35
CA GLN A 409 24.20 16.36 -19.20
C GLN A 409 24.33 17.11 -20.53
N GLY A 410 24.70 18.40 -20.48
CA GLY A 410 24.96 19.22 -21.67
C GLY A 410 23.72 19.79 -22.38
N ALA A 411 22.50 19.45 -21.92
CA ALA A 411 21.25 19.93 -22.49
C ALA A 411 20.21 20.21 -21.40
N THR A 412 19.34 21.20 -21.61
CA THR A 412 18.15 21.41 -20.77
C THR A 412 17.09 20.36 -21.10
N TRP A 413 16.16 20.11 -20.18
CA TRP A 413 15.04 19.18 -20.43
C TRP A 413 14.26 19.57 -21.70
N ARG A 414 13.99 20.86 -21.91
CA ARG A 414 13.36 21.35 -23.15
C ARG A 414 14.15 21.05 -24.41
N ALA A 415 15.49 21.16 -24.36
CA ALA A 415 16.33 20.80 -25.50
C ALA A 415 16.26 19.30 -25.80
N ILE A 416 16.26 18.44 -24.76
CA ILE A 416 16.09 16.99 -24.89
C ILE A 416 14.73 16.65 -25.52
N ALA A 417 13.64 17.23 -25.00
CA ALA A 417 12.28 17.04 -25.52
C ALA A 417 12.12 17.45 -26.99
N ASN A 418 12.95 18.40 -27.46
CA ASN A 418 12.98 18.88 -28.84
C ASN A 418 13.98 18.12 -29.75
N GLY A 419 14.57 17.01 -29.30
CA GLY A 419 15.53 16.21 -30.09
C GLY A 419 16.94 16.78 -30.11
N HIS A 420 17.52 17.02 -28.92
CA HIS A 420 18.91 17.47 -28.81
C HIS A 420 19.87 16.42 -29.41
N ARG A 421 20.54 16.80 -30.52
CA ARG A 421 21.33 15.89 -31.38
C ARG A 421 22.34 14.99 -30.66
N GLU A 422 23.04 15.51 -29.65
CA GLU A 422 24.05 14.71 -28.93
C GLU A 422 23.40 13.71 -27.96
N THR A 423 22.28 14.10 -27.35
CA THR A 423 21.46 13.23 -26.50
C THR A 423 20.82 12.13 -27.34
N ASP A 424 20.24 12.48 -28.49
CA ASP A 424 19.73 11.54 -29.49
C ASP A 424 20.78 10.51 -29.91
N ALA A 425 21.95 10.98 -30.35
CA ALA A 425 23.03 10.11 -30.77
C ALA A 425 23.55 9.21 -29.64
N PHE A 426 23.47 9.64 -28.38
CA PHE A 426 23.75 8.79 -27.22
C PHE A 426 22.67 7.73 -27.01
N LEU A 427 21.38 8.12 -27.03
CA LEU A 427 20.25 7.22 -26.83
C LEU A 427 20.20 6.13 -27.92
N ASP A 428 20.61 6.44 -29.14
CA ASP A 428 20.68 5.46 -30.23
C ASP A 428 21.77 4.40 -29.96
N ARG A 429 23.00 4.82 -29.60
CA ARG A 429 24.08 3.90 -29.19
C ARG A 429 23.72 3.09 -27.94
N LEU A 430 23.04 3.72 -26.97
CA LEU A 430 22.53 3.05 -25.77
C LEU A 430 21.50 1.98 -26.14
N SER A 431 20.62 2.27 -27.10
CA SER A 431 19.62 1.32 -27.59
C SER A 431 20.25 0.10 -28.24
N GLU A 432 21.28 0.31 -29.09
CA GLU A 432 22.06 -0.77 -29.69
C GLU A 432 22.77 -1.62 -28.64
N HIS A 433 23.44 -0.96 -27.67
CA HIS A 433 24.15 -1.62 -26.58
C HIS A 433 23.23 -2.51 -25.72
N ILE A 434 22.08 -2.00 -25.28
CA ILE A 434 21.12 -2.78 -24.47
C ILE A 434 20.61 -3.99 -25.26
N LYS A 435 20.15 -3.80 -26.51
CA LYS A 435 19.67 -4.90 -27.36
C LYS A 435 20.73 -5.97 -27.60
N ALA A 436 22.00 -5.59 -27.76
CA ALA A 436 23.09 -6.51 -28.03
C ALA A 436 23.58 -7.27 -26.77
N THR A 437 23.50 -6.65 -25.58
CA THR A 437 24.19 -7.16 -24.38
C THR A 437 23.27 -7.58 -23.24
N PHE A 438 22.07 -6.99 -23.11
CA PHE A 438 21.21 -7.14 -21.94
C PHE A 438 19.70 -7.12 -22.27
N PRO A 439 19.13 -8.24 -22.77
CA PRO A 439 17.69 -8.39 -23.00
C PRO A 439 16.87 -8.76 -21.73
N GLU A 440 17.46 -8.76 -20.54
CA GLU A 440 16.79 -9.00 -19.25
C GLU A 440 15.96 -7.78 -18.83
N GLN A 441 14.91 -7.95 -18.02
CA GLN A 441 14.17 -6.79 -17.51
C GLN A 441 14.99 -6.04 -16.44
N PHE A 442 14.89 -4.71 -16.46
CA PHE A 442 15.54 -3.81 -15.49
C PHE A 442 14.70 -2.55 -15.30
N PHE A 443 14.80 -1.93 -14.13
CA PHE A 443 14.20 -0.62 -13.86
C PHE A 443 15.06 0.50 -14.44
N PHE A 444 14.43 1.51 -15.03
CA PHE A 444 15.10 2.66 -15.64
C PHE A 444 14.41 3.98 -15.28
N THR A 445 15.16 4.91 -14.68
CA THR A 445 14.68 6.27 -14.38
C THR A 445 15.45 7.30 -15.19
N VAL A 446 14.73 8.15 -15.91
CA VAL A 446 15.29 9.38 -16.47
C VAL A 446 15.27 10.45 -15.38
N HIS A 447 16.46 10.88 -14.94
CA HIS A 447 16.67 12.02 -14.05
C HIS A 447 15.77 11.97 -12.79
N HIS A 448 16.10 11.05 -11.87
CA HIS A 448 15.51 10.94 -10.52
C HIS A 448 15.59 12.26 -9.73
N GLU A 449 14.68 12.47 -8.78
CA GLU A 449 14.58 13.69 -7.96
C GLU A 449 14.63 14.98 -8.81
N PRO A 450 13.78 15.12 -9.84
CA PRO A 450 13.79 16.30 -10.71
C PRO A 450 13.44 17.60 -9.96
N GLU A 451 12.78 17.52 -8.81
CA GLU A 451 12.38 18.65 -7.97
C GLU A 451 13.55 19.58 -7.64
N ASN A 452 14.74 19.02 -7.46
CA ASN A 452 15.97 19.77 -7.15
C ASN A 452 16.44 20.67 -8.29
N ASP A 453 16.06 20.36 -9.53
CA ASP A 453 16.52 21.02 -10.75
C ASP A 453 15.43 21.89 -11.43
N VAL A 454 14.22 22.00 -10.84
CA VAL A 454 13.13 22.81 -11.41
C VAL A 454 13.41 24.32 -11.29
N ASP A 455 13.63 24.99 -12.42
CA ASP A 455 13.54 26.46 -12.53
C ASP A 455 12.18 26.82 -13.17
N PRO A 456 11.20 27.34 -12.40
CA PRO A 456 9.85 27.63 -12.88
C PRO A 456 9.77 28.83 -13.85
N LYS A 457 10.86 29.55 -14.13
CA LYS A 457 10.89 30.59 -15.16
C LYS A 457 10.65 29.95 -16.53
N ALA A 458 9.61 30.37 -17.26
CA ALA A 458 9.27 29.81 -18.57
C ALA A 458 10.45 29.78 -19.59
N ALA A 459 11.41 30.70 -19.47
CA ALA A 459 12.59 30.73 -20.33
C ALA A 459 13.67 29.68 -19.98
N SER A 460 13.66 29.06 -18.79
CA SER A 460 14.72 28.17 -18.31
C SER A 460 14.94 26.93 -19.19
N GLY A 461 13.85 26.33 -19.69
CA GLY A 461 13.87 25.00 -20.30
C GLY A 461 14.05 23.88 -19.27
N MET A 462 13.89 24.22 -17.99
CA MET A 462 14.02 23.39 -16.80
C MET A 462 12.75 23.50 -15.93
N THR A 463 11.58 23.76 -16.53
CA THR A 463 10.31 23.73 -15.79
C THR A 463 9.86 22.28 -15.55
N ALA A 464 8.94 22.04 -14.62
CA ALA A 464 8.37 20.70 -14.39
C ALA A 464 7.74 20.09 -15.66
N LYS A 465 7.10 20.92 -16.51
CA LYS A 465 6.60 20.49 -17.83
C LYS A 465 7.74 20.14 -18.81
N ASP A 466 8.86 20.87 -18.78
CA ASP A 466 10.02 20.53 -19.60
C ASP A 466 10.60 19.17 -19.17
N TYR A 467 10.68 18.88 -17.86
CA TYR A 467 11.05 17.55 -17.35
C TYR A 467 10.12 16.46 -17.87
N ALA A 468 8.80 16.64 -17.67
CA ALA A 468 7.80 15.67 -18.10
C ALA A 468 7.90 15.38 -19.61
N ALA A 469 8.13 16.42 -20.43
CA ALA A 469 8.36 16.29 -21.87
C ALA A 469 9.68 15.55 -22.19
N ALA A 470 10.77 15.83 -21.47
CA ALA A 470 12.06 15.19 -21.67
C ALA A 470 12.04 13.69 -21.30
N TYR A 471 11.47 13.35 -20.14
CA TYR A 471 11.26 11.97 -19.70
C TYR A 471 10.47 11.19 -20.76
N ARG A 472 9.32 11.75 -21.17
CA ARG A 472 8.43 11.19 -22.20
C ARG A 472 9.14 10.98 -23.53
N TYR A 473 9.97 11.94 -23.95
CA TYR A 473 10.76 11.85 -25.17
C TYR A 473 11.78 10.70 -25.11
N VAL A 474 12.57 10.62 -24.04
CA VAL A 474 13.59 9.58 -23.84
C VAL A 474 12.96 8.17 -23.85
N VAL A 475 11.91 7.96 -23.06
CA VAL A 475 11.22 6.65 -22.99
C VAL A 475 10.64 6.25 -24.34
N LYS A 476 10.02 7.18 -25.08
CA LYS A 476 9.47 6.90 -26.41
C LYS A 476 10.57 6.63 -27.43
N ARG A 477 11.71 7.32 -27.40
CA ARG A 477 12.84 7.05 -28.31
C ARG A 477 13.44 5.67 -28.08
N LEU A 478 13.72 5.30 -26.82
CA LEU A 478 14.27 3.97 -26.50
C LEU A 478 13.32 2.85 -26.93
N ARG A 479 12.01 2.98 -26.67
CA ARG A 479 10.99 2.03 -27.12
C ARG A 479 10.89 1.97 -28.65
N ALA A 480 10.93 3.11 -29.35
CA ALA A 480 10.92 3.17 -30.82
C ALA A 480 12.17 2.54 -31.45
N ASN A 481 13.33 2.65 -30.79
CA ASN A 481 14.57 1.98 -31.16
C ASN A 481 14.56 0.46 -30.84
N GLY A 482 13.46 -0.08 -30.31
CA GLY A 482 13.27 -1.50 -30.03
C GLY A 482 13.76 -1.95 -28.65
N VAL A 483 14.05 -1.04 -27.72
CA VAL A 483 14.35 -1.39 -26.32
C VAL A 483 13.03 -1.53 -25.56
N THR A 484 12.57 -2.76 -25.37
CA THR A 484 11.25 -3.08 -24.78
C THR A 484 11.34 -3.78 -23.42
N ASN A 485 12.55 -4.06 -22.94
CA ASN A 485 12.82 -4.78 -21.70
C ASN A 485 12.96 -3.88 -20.46
N PHE A 486 13.17 -2.57 -20.63
CA PHE A 486 13.21 -1.66 -19.48
C PHE A 486 11.80 -1.41 -18.93
N VAL A 487 11.70 -1.40 -17.61
CA VAL A 487 10.54 -0.96 -16.83
C VAL A 487 10.81 0.49 -16.46
N SER A 488 10.03 1.42 -16.99
CA SER A 488 10.22 2.85 -16.73
C SER A 488 9.69 3.22 -15.35
N THR A 489 10.54 3.87 -14.55
CA THR A 489 10.23 4.32 -13.19
C THR A 489 10.27 5.84 -13.12
N MET A 490 9.21 6.48 -12.63
CA MET A 490 9.20 7.91 -12.30
C MET A 490 9.60 8.07 -10.84
N CYS A 491 10.74 8.73 -10.55
CA CYS A 491 11.30 8.80 -9.21
C CYS A 491 11.30 10.24 -8.66
N TYR A 492 10.47 10.48 -7.65
CA TYR A 492 10.27 11.79 -7.00
C TYR A 492 11.16 11.94 -5.76
N MET A 493 11.57 13.16 -5.42
CA MET A 493 12.06 13.48 -4.09
C MET A 493 10.86 13.74 -3.14
N ALA A 494 10.65 12.89 -2.15
CA ALA A 494 9.52 13.01 -1.20
C ALA A 494 9.78 14.07 -0.10
N TYR A 495 10.22 15.26 -0.52
CA TYR A 495 10.48 16.41 0.32
C TYR A 495 9.28 17.38 0.32
N VAL A 496 8.59 17.51 1.45
CA VAL A 496 7.29 18.20 1.56
C VAL A 496 7.27 19.64 1.00
N PRO A 497 8.34 20.47 1.14
CA PRO A 497 8.39 21.77 0.46
C PRO A 497 8.29 21.70 -1.07
N TRP A 498 8.86 20.67 -1.72
CA TRP A 498 8.67 20.43 -3.15
C TRP A 498 7.32 19.79 -3.45
N ASN A 499 6.89 18.79 -2.67
CA ASN A 499 5.60 18.14 -2.90
C ASN A 499 4.39 19.09 -2.73
N THR A 500 4.59 20.24 -2.08
CA THR A 500 3.59 21.32 -1.92
C THR A 500 3.86 22.55 -2.80
N SER A 501 4.75 22.43 -3.79
CA SER A 501 4.98 23.46 -4.81
C SER A 501 3.93 23.38 -5.93
N SER A 502 3.52 24.54 -6.46
CA SER A 502 2.41 24.63 -7.42
C SER A 502 2.65 23.95 -8.77
N TRP A 503 3.89 23.56 -9.06
CA TRP A 503 4.31 22.84 -10.27
C TRP A 503 4.49 21.34 -10.05
N PHE A 504 4.33 20.81 -8.82
CA PHE A 504 4.71 19.44 -8.47
C PHE A 504 4.00 18.38 -9.32
N ASP A 505 2.67 18.48 -9.44
CA ASP A 505 1.86 17.56 -10.26
C ASP A 505 2.21 17.66 -11.77
N GLU A 506 2.86 18.74 -12.22
CA GLU A 506 3.27 18.92 -13.62
C GLU A 506 4.54 18.14 -13.99
N LEU A 507 5.21 17.50 -13.02
CA LEU A 507 6.35 16.61 -13.27
C LEU A 507 5.94 15.29 -13.94
N TYR A 508 4.68 14.85 -13.81
CA TYR A 508 4.28 13.52 -14.24
C TYR A 508 4.24 13.40 -15.79
N PRO A 509 5.02 12.50 -16.41
CA PRO A 509 5.14 12.42 -17.87
C PRO A 509 4.02 11.62 -18.56
N GLY A 510 3.10 11.03 -17.79
CA GLY A 510 1.88 10.35 -18.26
C GLY A 510 1.93 8.81 -18.22
N ASP A 511 0.77 8.19 -18.02
CA ASP A 511 0.64 6.74 -17.76
C ASP A 511 1.17 5.82 -18.87
N ASP A 512 1.22 6.27 -20.13
CA ASP A 512 1.72 5.48 -21.27
C ASP A 512 3.25 5.38 -21.31
N VAL A 513 3.96 6.22 -20.56
CA VAL A 513 5.43 6.25 -20.49
C VAL A 513 5.98 6.03 -19.09
N VAL A 514 5.14 5.68 -18.10
CA VAL A 514 5.57 5.33 -16.74
C VAL A 514 5.01 3.96 -16.40
N ASP A 515 5.87 3.00 -16.07
CA ASP A 515 5.46 1.66 -15.66
C ASP A 515 5.33 1.56 -14.12
N TRP A 516 6.22 2.24 -13.38
CA TRP A 516 6.26 2.30 -11.91
C TRP A 516 6.38 3.74 -11.40
N VAL A 517 5.82 4.03 -10.23
CA VAL A 517 6.09 5.29 -9.50
C VAL A 517 6.95 4.99 -8.29
N ALA A 518 7.98 5.79 -8.08
CA ALA A 518 8.93 5.63 -6.99
C ALA A 518 9.22 6.96 -6.31
N TRP A 519 9.79 6.87 -5.11
CA TRP A 519 10.33 8.04 -4.43
C TRP A 519 11.53 7.72 -3.54
N ASP A 520 12.28 8.78 -3.29
CA ASP A 520 13.48 8.78 -2.47
C ASP A 520 13.14 9.47 -1.14
N ILE A 521 13.29 8.77 -0.01
CA ILE A 521 12.94 9.29 1.33
C ILE A 521 13.76 8.67 2.46
N TYR A 522 14.10 9.51 3.43
CA TYR A 522 14.98 9.14 4.52
C TYR A 522 14.37 9.50 5.87
N ALA A 523 14.71 8.71 6.89
CA ALA A 523 14.46 9.04 8.29
C ALA A 523 15.67 9.78 8.88
N HIS A 524 15.44 10.63 9.87
CA HIS A 524 16.46 11.39 10.58
C HIS A 524 16.53 10.91 12.03
N SER A 525 17.73 10.65 12.56
CA SER A 525 17.88 10.22 13.96
C SER A 525 17.66 11.33 15.00
N GLU A 526 17.66 12.59 14.59
CA GLU A 526 17.47 13.72 15.50
C GLU A 526 16.06 14.33 15.42
N PRO A 527 15.42 14.66 16.56
CA PRO A 527 14.09 15.27 16.59
C PRO A 527 13.95 16.49 15.67
N GLY A 528 12.96 16.44 14.77
CA GLY A 528 12.74 17.49 13.77
C GLY A 528 11.99 16.96 12.56
N TYR A 529 12.24 17.55 11.39
CA TYR A 529 11.70 17.06 10.12
C TYR A 529 12.26 15.67 9.81
N GLY A 530 11.38 14.68 9.65
CA GLY A 530 11.73 13.31 9.34
C GLY A 530 12.23 12.45 10.48
N PHE A 531 12.05 12.90 11.73
CA PHE A 531 12.22 12.06 12.91
C PHE A 531 10.92 11.30 13.20
N GLY A 532 11.01 9.97 13.26
CA GLY A 532 9.86 9.13 13.57
C GLY A 532 10.16 7.65 13.39
N ASP A 533 9.08 6.88 13.25
CA ASP A 533 9.09 5.47 12.88
C ASP A 533 9.05 5.30 11.35
N PHE A 534 9.00 4.05 10.89
CA PHE A 534 8.93 3.74 9.47
C PHE A 534 7.71 4.36 8.78
N ALA A 535 6.54 4.37 9.43
CA ALA A 535 5.33 4.99 8.88
C ALA A 535 5.44 6.52 8.75
N GLU A 536 6.13 7.21 9.67
CA GLU A 536 6.48 8.63 9.50
C GLU A 536 7.30 8.84 8.23
N MET A 537 8.31 8.00 7.99
CA MET A 537 9.12 8.07 6.77
C MET A 537 8.26 7.81 5.52
N MET A 538 7.42 6.78 5.53
CA MET A 538 6.64 6.36 4.37
C MET A 538 5.52 7.35 3.98
N ASN A 539 4.91 8.03 4.97
CA ASN A 539 3.73 8.86 4.75
C ASN A 539 3.86 10.28 5.36
N ARG A 540 5.08 10.83 5.35
CA ARG A 540 5.47 12.07 6.01
C ARG A 540 4.52 13.25 5.77
N ARG A 541 4.00 13.79 6.87
CA ARG A 541 3.17 15.01 6.92
C ARG A 541 3.95 16.17 7.52
N SER A 542 3.44 17.39 7.38
CA SER A 542 4.02 18.58 8.04
C SER A 542 2.92 19.47 8.60
N GLY A 543 3.02 19.85 9.87
CA GLY A 543 2.10 20.82 10.49
C GLY A 543 2.09 22.20 9.80
N ASN A 544 3.19 22.55 9.11
CA ASN A 544 3.29 23.77 8.31
C ASN A 544 2.60 23.67 6.93
N LYS A 545 2.14 22.47 6.55
CA LYS A 545 1.49 22.15 5.27
C LYS A 545 0.32 21.17 5.52
N PRO A 546 -0.73 21.56 6.28
CA PRO A 546 -1.78 20.65 6.73
C PRO A 546 -2.62 20.03 5.60
N GLY A 547 -2.58 20.59 4.39
CA GLY A 547 -3.23 20.02 3.20
C GLY A 547 -2.41 18.95 2.46
N TRP A 548 -1.18 18.64 2.90
CA TRP A 548 -0.38 17.55 2.33
C TRP A 548 -0.74 16.22 3.02
N PRO A 549 -1.28 15.21 2.30
CA PRO A 549 -1.78 13.98 2.90
C PRO A 549 -0.67 12.99 3.30
N GLY A 550 0.59 13.27 2.93
CA GLY A 550 1.70 12.30 2.98
C GLY A 550 1.96 11.67 1.61
N PHE A 551 3.20 11.27 1.35
CA PHE A 551 3.61 10.83 0.00
C PHE A 551 2.90 9.54 -0.43
N TYR A 552 2.82 8.53 0.45
CA TYR A 552 2.08 7.30 0.17
C TYR A 552 0.60 7.58 -0.14
N ASN A 553 -0.08 8.42 0.66
CA ASN A 553 -1.49 8.76 0.41
C ASN A 553 -1.70 9.53 -0.90
N TRP A 554 -0.80 10.46 -1.24
CA TRP A 554 -0.83 11.16 -2.53
C TRP A 554 -0.60 10.17 -3.68
N ALA A 555 0.42 9.32 -3.60
CA ALA A 555 0.73 8.33 -4.65
C ALA A 555 -0.42 7.31 -4.84
N ALA A 556 -1.03 6.83 -3.75
CA ALA A 556 -2.19 5.94 -3.79
C ALA A 556 -3.42 6.58 -4.44
N ARG A 557 -3.61 7.89 -4.27
CA ARG A 557 -4.70 8.66 -4.87
C ARG A 557 -4.45 9.00 -6.35
N THR A 558 -3.22 9.40 -6.68
CA THR A 558 -2.83 9.91 -8.00
C THR A 558 -2.51 8.78 -8.98
N PHE A 559 -1.95 7.66 -8.51
CA PHE A 559 -1.50 6.53 -9.32
C PHE A 559 -2.10 5.19 -8.86
N PRO A 560 -3.43 5.04 -8.76
CA PRO A 560 -4.08 3.90 -8.10
C PRO A 560 -3.81 2.54 -8.77
N ASP A 561 -3.49 2.52 -10.07
CA ASP A 561 -3.16 1.32 -10.85
C ASP A 561 -1.64 1.11 -11.05
N LYS A 562 -0.76 1.94 -10.46
CA LYS A 562 0.71 1.79 -10.59
C LYS A 562 1.32 1.11 -9.36
N PRO A 563 2.25 0.14 -9.55
CA PRO A 563 3.08 -0.37 -8.46
C PRO A 563 4.00 0.72 -7.93
N LEU A 564 4.23 0.73 -6.62
CA LEU A 564 5.05 1.72 -5.94
C LEU A 564 6.43 1.16 -5.55
N MET A 565 7.45 2.03 -5.48
CA MET A 565 8.81 1.68 -5.06
C MET A 565 9.37 2.75 -4.12
N VAL A 566 10.01 2.34 -3.03
CA VAL A 566 10.93 3.23 -2.31
C VAL A 566 12.30 3.02 -2.94
N ALA A 567 12.70 3.94 -3.80
CA ALA A 567 13.83 3.82 -4.71
C ALA A 567 15.17 4.14 -4.03
N GLU A 568 15.13 5.01 -3.02
CA GLU A 568 16.20 5.21 -2.06
C GLU A 568 15.59 5.43 -0.68
N TRP A 569 16.11 4.73 0.33
CA TRP A 569 15.83 5.05 1.73
C TRP A 569 16.96 4.67 2.67
N GLY A 570 16.94 5.28 3.84
CA GLY A 570 17.85 4.97 4.92
C GLY A 570 17.58 5.81 6.16
N VAL A 571 18.35 5.57 7.21
CA VAL A 571 18.33 6.38 8.43
C VAL A 571 19.58 7.25 8.45
N TRP A 572 19.41 8.57 8.32
CA TRP A 572 20.48 9.53 8.60
C TRP A 572 20.84 9.47 10.07
N TYR A 573 21.95 8.78 10.35
CA TYR A 573 22.44 8.51 11.69
C TYR A 573 22.93 9.79 12.38
N SER A 574 22.90 9.78 13.73
CA SER A 574 23.52 10.82 14.54
C SER A 574 23.98 10.28 15.89
N ASP A 575 25.22 10.58 16.26
CA ASP A 575 25.77 10.31 17.59
C ASP A 575 25.03 11.05 18.73
N ARG A 576 24.18 12.05 18.40
CA ARG A 576 23.29 12.68 19.38
C ARG A 576 22.09 11.81 19.74
N ASN A 577 21.76 10.80 18.93
CA ASN A 577 20.69 9.83 19.22
C ASN A 577 20.98 8.44 18.59
N PRO A 578 22.04 7.75 19.05
CA PRO A 578 22.51 6.51 18.44
C PRO A 578 21.52 5.34 18.55
N ALA A 579 20.54 5.43 19.47
CA ALA A 579 19.49 4.43 19.65
C ALA A 579 18.39 4.49 18.58
N HIS A 580 18.23 5.61 17.87
CA HIS A 580 17.13 5.77 16.91
C HIS A 580 17.22 4.81 15.72
N GLN A 581 18.41 4.58 15.17
CA GLN A 581 18.58 3.66 14.04
C GLN A 581 18.08 2.23 14.37
N GLN A 582 18.34 1.76 15.59
CA GLN A 582 17.80 0.48 16.07
C GLN A 582 16.27 0.51 16.13
N ALA A 583 15.69 1.49 16.82
CA ALA A 583 14.24 1.63 16.98
C ALA A 583 13.50 1.81 15.64
N PHE A 584 14.13 2.50 14.69
CA PHE A 584 13.59 2.68 13.34
C PHE A 584 13.49 1.35 12.60
N PHE A 585 14.57 0.56 12.53
CA PHE A 585 14.53 -0.75 11.85
C PHE A 585 13.62 -1.76 12.56
N GLU A 586 13.52 -1.70 13.90
CA GLU A 586 12.51 -2.46 14.65
C GLU A 586 11.08 -2.06 14.25
N SER A 587 10.80 -0.75 14.10
CA SER A 587 9.50 -0.26 13.62
C SER A 587 9.23 -0.66 12.17
N ALA A 588 10.24 -0.64 11.28
CA ALA A 588 10.10 -1.04 9.88
C ALA A 588 9.66 -2.50 9.76
N ARG A 589 10.27 -3.40 10.55
CA ARG A 589 9.87 -4.81 10.64
C ARG A 589 8.43 -5.01 11.16
N LEU A 590 7.90 -4.07 11.95
CA LEU A 590 6.54 -4.13 12.49
C LEU A 590 5.50 -3.43 11.61
N GLN A 591 5.90 -2.47 10.78
CA GLN A 591 5.01 -1.56 10.05
C GLN A 591 5.02 -1.76 8.53
N LEU A 592 5.92 -2.58 7.98
CA LEU A 592 6.07 -2.85 6.53
C LEU A 592 4.74 -3.10 5.80
N GLU A 593 3.90 -3.96 6.39
CA GLU A 593 2.65 -4.42 5.77
C GLU A 593 1.52 -3.39 5.81
N LEU A 594 1.72 -2.22 6.44
CA LEU A 594 0.81 -1.06 6.30
C LEU A 594 0.87 -0.43 4.89
N PHE A 595 1.90 -0.75 4.10
CA PHE A 595 2.20 -0.12 2.81
C PHE A 595 2.17 -1.10 1.61
N PRO A 596 1.10 -1.90 1.43
CA PRO A 596 1.06 -3.02 0.47
C PRO A 596 1.18 -2.62 -1.01
N ARG A 597 0.99 -1.34 -1.37
CA ARG A 597 1.28 -0.84 -2.73
C ARG A 597 2.77 -0.85 -3.08
N VAL A 598 3.65 -0.76 -2.08
CA VAL A 598 5.08 -0.72 -2.31
C VAL A 598 5.58 -2.13 -2.59
N LYS A 599 6.01 -2.32 -3.83
CA LYS A 599 6.45 -3.58 -4.41
C LYS A 599 7.96 -3.68 -4.56
N ALA A 600 8.71 -2.64 -4.17
CA ALA A 600 10.16 -2.66 -4.07
C ALA A 600 10.68 -1.68 -3.01
N TYR A 601 11.68 -2.10 -2.24
CA TYR A 601 12.41 -1.28 -1.28
C TYR A 601 13.91 -1.38 -1.57
N VAL A 602 14.55 -0.24 -1.81
CA VAL A 602 15.96 -0.14 -2.20
C VAL A 602 16.71 0.74 -1.21
N TYR A 603 17.53 0.13 -0.36
CA TYR A 603 18.29 0.85 0.66
C TYR A 603 19.43 1.66 0.03
N PHE A 604 19.71 2.85 0.55
CA PHE A 604 20.83 3.68 0.09
C PHE A 604 21.95 3.63 1.13
N GLU A 605 23.05 2.91 0.84
CA GLU A 605 24.20 2.79 1.75
C GLU A 605 25.28 3.82 1.36
N THR A 606 25.42 4.89 2.15
CA THR A 606 26.46 5.91 1.97
C THR A 606 27.11 6.26 3.31
N PRO A 607 28.45 6.45 3.37
CA PRO A 607 29.10 7.07 4.51
C PRO A 607 28.97 8.60 4.53
N ASP A 608 28.65 9.24 3.39
CA ASP A 608 28.55 10.70 3.28
C ASP A 608 27.73 11.11 2.04
N ALA A 609 26.48 11.51 2.25
CA ALA A 609 25.70 12.33 1.32
C ALA A 609 25.42 13.69 1.97
N GLU A 610 26.17 14.71 1.54
CA GLU A 610 26.06 16.09 2.03
C GLU A 610 26.21 16.22 3.56
N GLY A 611 27.16 15.47 4.14
CA GLY A 611 27.41 15.41 5.58
C GLY A 611 26.47 14.49 6.36
N LYS A 612 25.68 13.65 5.68
CA LYS A 612 24.77 12.67 6.29
C LYS A 612 25.23 11.25 5.96
N ASP A 613 25.12 10.37 6.95
CA ASP A 613 25.58 8.99 6.84
C ASP A 613 24.39 8.03 7.07
N SER A 614 24.17 7.09 6.16
CA SER A 614 23.07 6.12 6.21
C SER A 614 23.52 4.71 6.55
N ARG A 615 24.81 4.47 6.82
CA ARG A 615 25.35 3.12 6.98
C ARG A 615 24.60 2.30 8.03
N VAL A 616 24.17 1.10 7.64
CA VAL A 616 23.43 0.18 8.54
C VAL A 616 24.23 -0.27 9.78
N HIS A 617 25.55 -0.04 9.78
CA HIS A 617 26.50 -0.62 10.72
C HIS A 617 27.16 0.37 11.70
N HIS A 618 26.59 1.57 11.88
CA HIS A 618 27.04 2.53 12.93
C HIS A 618 27.01 1.94 14.33
N THR A 619 25.94 1.20 14.64
CA THR A 619 25.79 0.52 15.93
C THR A 619 25.56 -0.98 15.72
N LYS A 620 26.07 -1.79 16.65
CA LYS A 620 25.85 -3.25 16.64
C LYS A 620 24.37 -3.64 16.76
N THR A 621 23.56 -2.80 17.41
CA THR A 621 22.12 -3.03 17.57
C THR A 621 21.34 -2.53 16.35
N GLY A 622 21.70 -1.38 15.76
CA GLY A 622 21.18 -0.94 14.46
C GLY A 622 21.38 -2.00 13.37
N LEU A 623 22.60 -2.54 13.23
CA LEU A 623 22.89 -3.60 12.26
C LEU A 623 22.05 -4.86 12.50
N ARG A 624 21.91 -5.29 13.76
CA ARG A 624 21.08 -6.45 14.11
C ARG A 624 19.61 -6.23 13.77
N SER A 625 19.06 -5.05 14.05
CA SER A 625 17.67 -4.73 13.72
C SER A 625 17.45 -4.60 12.22
N PHE A 626 18.46 -4.13 11.47
CA PHE A 626 18.46 -4.17 10.00
C PHE A 626 18.46 -5.61 9.47
N GLN A 627 19.29 -6.50 10.00
CA GLN A 627 19.31 -7.93 9.64
C GLN A 627 17.97 -8.63 9.95
N GLN A 628 17.33 -8.29 11.09
CA GLN A 628 15.99 -8.78 11.41
C GLN A 628 14.90 -8.24 10.47
N PHE A 629 15.10 -7.05 9.89
CA PHE A 629 14.20 -6.48 8.90
C PHE A 629 14.44 -7.04 7.49
N SER A 630 15.68 -7.17 7.03
CA SER A 630 16.02 -7.80 5.74
C SER A 630 15.51 -9.25 5.69
N GLY A 631 15.57 -9.96 6.82
CA GLY A 631 14.99 -11.29 7.03
C GLY A 631 13.46 -11.38 7.01
N HIS A 632 12.71 -10.29 6.79
CA HIS A 632 11.24 -10.34 6.77
C HIS A 632 10.70 -11.18 5.58
N PRO A 633 9.75 -12.12 5.78
CA PRO A 633 9.27 -13.03 4.72
C PRO A 633 8.60 -12.35 3.51
N ALA A 634 8.20 -11.09 3.66
CA ALA A 634 7.70 -10.25 2.55
C ALA A 634 8.76 -9.96 1.47
N PHE A 635 10.05 -10.10 1.79
CA PHE A 635 11.16 -9.90 0.85
C PHE A 635 11.61 -11.19 0.15
N ASP A 636 10.97 -12.32 0.42
CA ASP A 636 11.33 -13.62 -0.16
C ASP A 636 10.63 -13.83 -1.51
N VAL A 637 11.00 -12.98 -2.47
CA VAL A 637 10.53 -12.99 -3.86
C VAL A 637 11.56 -13.63 -4.78
N LYS A 638 11.12 -14.52 -5.67
CA LYS A 638 11.98 -15.18 -6.68
C LYS A 638 11.84 -14.50 -8.05
N LEU A 639 12.92 -14.40 -8.82
CA LEU A 639 12.84 -14.02 -10.23
C LEU A 639 12.42 -15.23 -11.07
N LEU A 640 11.48 -15.05 -12.00
CA LEU A 640 11.11 -16.10 -12.94
C LEU A 640 12.27 -16.38 -13.91
N SER A 641 12.74 -17.63 -13.94
CA SER A 641 13.79 -18.02 -14.88
C SER A 641 13.27 -18.02 -16.32
N ARG A 642 14.08 -17.58 -17.29
CA ARG A 642 13.71 -17.51 -18.72
C ARG A 642 13.16 -18.82 -19.33
N ARG A 643 13.41 -19.99 -18.72
CA ARG A 643 12.90 -21.28 -19.24
C ARG A 643 11.42 -21.53 -18.96
N GLN A 644 10.80 -20.84 -18.00
CA GLN A 644 9.38 -21.06 -17.64
C GLN A 644 8.40 -20.14 -18.39
N GLY A 645 8.88 -19.07 -19.03
CA GLY A 645 8.04 -18.11 -19.77
C GLY A 645 7.50 -18.57 -21.14
N ASN A 646 7.69 -19.84 -21.51
CA ASN A 646 7.21 -20.40 -22.79
C ASN A 646 5.81 -21.04 -22.70
N GLY A 647 5.12 -20.90 -21.56
CA GLY A 647 3.67 -21.09 -21.50
C GLY A 647 2.98 -20.00 -22.32
N ARG A 648 2.04 -20.38 -23.19
CA ARG A 648 1.36 -19.45 -24.10
C ARG A 648 0.48 -18.44 -23.33
N GLU A 649 1.02 -17.27 -23.03
CA GLU A 649 0.25 -16.03 -23.07
C GLU A 649 0.67 -15.25 -24.31
N GLU A 650 -0.28 -15.05 -25.23
CA GLU A 650 -0.04 -14.21 -26.40
C GLU A 650 0.13 -12.75 -25.96
N SER A 651 1.26 -12.13 -26.35
CA SER A 651 1.52 -10.73 -26.03
C SER A 651 0.45 -9.83 -26.67
N PRO A 652 -0.32 -9.04 -25.90
CA PRO A 652 -1.40 -8.21 -26.46
C PRO A 652 -0.91 -6.98 -27.24
N TRP A 653 0.40 -6.87 -27.51
CA TRP A 653 1.03 -5.69 -28.12
C TRP A 653 1.38 -5.82 -29.61
N SER A 654 0.80 -6.78 -30.33
CA SER A 654 1.00 -6.97 -31.78
C SER A 654 -0.29 -7.17 -32.57
N THR A 655 -1.11 -6.11 -32.68
CA THR A 655 -2.23 -6.04 -33.64
C THR A 655 -2.23 -4.73 -34.45
N ALA A 656 -1.12 -4.45 -35.12
CA ALA A 656 -1.10 -3.55 -36.28
C ALA A 656 -1.23 -4.40 -37.56
N PRO A 657 -2.30 -4.27 -38.37
CA PRO A 657 -2.48 -5.08 -39.58
C PRO A 657 -1.52 -4.61 -40.68
N THR A 658 -0.56 -5.46 -41.05
CA THR A 658 0.31 -5.24 -42.19
C THR A 658 -0.49 -5.27 -43.50
N PRO A 659 -0.47 -4.24 -44.35
CA PRO A 659 -1.16 -4.29 -45.64
C PRO A 659 -0.49 -5.32 -46.56
N ARG A 660 -1.30 -6.19 -47.18
CA ARG A 660 -0.79 -7.14 -48.19
C ARG A 660 -0.36 -6.38 -49.45
N PRO A 661 0.78 -6.75 -50.08
CA PRO A 661 1.13 -6.19 -51.39
C PRO A 661 0.12 -6.67 -52.45
N SER A 662 -0.45 -5.71 -53.18
CA SER A 662 -1.27 -5.97 -54.36
C SER A 662 -0.40 -6.58 -55.47
N ARG A 663 -0.74 -7.78 -55.94
CA ARG A 663 -0.26 -8.27 -57.22
C ARG A 663 -0.99 -7.51 -58.32
N LEU A 664 -0.22 -6.83 -59.18
CA LEU A 664 -0.61 -6.57 -60.56
C LEU A 664 0.46 -7.17 -61.48
N SER A 665 -0.02 -7.62 -62.63
CA SER A 665 0.71 -8.19 -63.76
C SER A 665 1.67 -7.20 -64.41
#